data_AF-A0A517RJR4-F1
#
_entry.id   AF-A0A517RJR4-F1
#
_cell.length_a   1.000
_cell.length_b   1.000
_cell.length_c   1.000
_cell.angle_alpha   90.00
_cell.angle_beta   90.00
_cell.angle_gamma   90.00
#
_symmetry.space_group_name_H-M   'P 1'
#
loop_
_entity.id
_entity.type
_entity.pdbx_description
1 polymer ?
#
loop_
_entity_poly.entity_id
_entity_poly.type
_entity_poly.pdbx_seq_one_letter_code
_entity_poly.pdbx_strand_id
1 'polypeptide(L)'
;MHVRFLRSRSLLRCLTCFTLLFLFPAFSSAQDPEWLEEDDYLYRAYFDFTGMAGGVNDTGQGLLFVPLAQDEESLFFADLRGNIFDNSSAEGNFGLAYRHMIDDQWIAGAYGFYDVRRSQYDNIFKQGSFGVELMSIEWDFRVNGYIPNLKQKRVDSLSTAYLSGNNIVMRAGEERAYWGTDFEVGRLLKTFDNMNVDAELRGYVGGYYFDNSAPGFKEIAGPRARVEFRMFDLPFLGNGSRVVLAGQFQHDEVHGSQGTGLLTVRIPLPGNGDSQKLTRFQRRMVNPIVRDIDIVLNQARAPEEHAKLQLTGQMLNDVTIIDANTVNAEAVFNAAGSDSVVLFDGAAGTITTGTGFVFNNGQLALGGGKSVNIVGCTTGAVTSFSYGSEATVIGGNAAVDVFTMADNSSIVGLNVVGGRNGIYGNNLSGFTIACNTVAGAFQDGVHLEGDTNGNITDNTFYDNGLPTFNDGLEIENFTGGTISGNLAYDNEYGFYIQTVSGGTISNNTAEYNSYDGFDIDEFNGGTFTENLAQYNGEDGFYLDGDVNGGVFSNNIARHNDNFGFNMDGMTGGTFSGNRAEDNDYAGFAFLDSVTGGTISNNVALRNDDGFYFDDVVTGGTFTGNIANQNRYNGFYFSNAVSDMTFTQNSAAHNGVNGIKFDTISSGALISENTAIANDDDGFDFTTVNGGMIVNNTASGNLEDGFDFDDDFISGVFSNNTSIGNAFNGFDFANPIQGGTISQNSAQNNSGNGFEIDVFSGANTATFSENSATNNAGSGYNVISGTPQNGVGTNTGSGNGSDDDF
;
A
#
# COMPACT_ATOMS: atom_id res chain seq x y z
N MET A 1 30.51 8.83 -34.02
CA MET A 1 31.41 9.61 -33.15
C MET A 1 30.60 10.68 -32.42
N HIS A 2 29.96 10.31 -31.31
CA HIS A 2 29.42 11.24 -30.31
C HIS A 2 29.49 10.55 -28.95
N VAL A 3 30.22 11.17 -28.04
CA VAL A 3 30.55 10.68 -26.70
C VAL A 3 29.32 10.85 -25.80
N ARG A 4 28.70 9.74 -25.39
CA ARG A 4 27.79 9.66 -24.24
C ARG A 4 28.35 8.67 -23.22
N PHE A 5 29.57 8.93 -22.75
CA PHE A 5 30.14 8.28 -21.57
C PHE A 5 30.29 9.37 -20.51
N LEU A 6 29.69 9.16 -19.33
CA LEU A 6 29.67 10.02 -18.11
C LEU A 6 28.29 10.55 -17.69
N ARG A 7 27.30 9.66 -17.50
CA ARG A 7 26.20 9.90 -16.54
C ARG A 7 25.71 8.59 -15.92
N SER A 8 26.50 8.03 -15.00
CA SER A 8 26.01 7.04 -14.05
C SER A 8 26.69 7.32 -12.71
N ARG A 9 25.93 7.88 -11.76
CA ARG A 9 26.39 8.19 -10.39
C ARG A 9 26.51 6.95 -9.50
N SER A 10 26.14 5.75 -9.99
CA SER A 10 26.15 4.51 -9.23
C SER A 10 27.50 3.77 -9.26
N LEU A 11 28.25 3.81 -10.38
CA LEU A 11 29.56 3.15 -10.47
C LEU A 11 30.60 3.73 -9.50
N LEU A 12 30.56 5.05 -9.28
CA LEU A 12 31.50 5.75 -8.39
C LEU A 12 31.18 5.50 -6.90
N ARG A 13 29.91 5.23 -6.56
CA ARG A 13 29.47 4.92 -5.18
C ARG A 13 29.80 3.49 -4.76
N CYS A 14 29.74 2.51 -5.68
CA CYS A 14 30.15 1.13 -5.39
C CYS A 14 31.67 0.99 -5.21
N LEU A 15 32.48 1.75 -5.96
CA LEU A 15 33.93 1.79 -5.73
C LEU A 15 34.26 2.31 -4.33
N THR A 16 33.50 3.30 -3.82
CA THR A 16 33.69 3.83 -2.45
C THR A 16 33.17 2.90 -1.35
N CYS A 17 32.06 2.17 -1.55
CA CYS A 17 31.53 1.27 -0.51
C CYS A 17 32.38 0.01 -0.31
N PHE A 18 33.03 -0.51 -1.36
CA PHE A 18 33.95 -1.65 -1.21
C PHE A 18 35.29 -1.26 -0.56
N THR A 19 35.74 -0.01 -0.73
CA THR A 19 36.93 0.52 -0.04
C THR A 19 36.71 0.85 1.44
N LEU A 20 35.45 0.97 1.89
CA LEU A 20 35.11 1.39 3.26
C LEU A 20 34.85 0.23 4.24
N LEU A 21 34.77 -1.01 3.78
CA LEU A 21 34.51 -2.19 4.63
C LEU A 21 35.77 -2.90 5.15
N PHE A 22 36.98 -2.44 4.80
CA PHE A 22 38.24 -3.08 5.22
C PHE A 22 39.30 -2.14 5.81
N LEU A 23 38.94 -0.90 6.16
CA LEU A 23 39.83 0.00 6.91
C LEU A 23 39.48 -0.04 8.40
N PHE A 24 39.89 -1.11 9.09
CA PHE A 24 40.15 -1.05 10.54
C PHE A 24 41.66 -0.87 10.77
N PRO A 25 42.08 0.06 11.64
CA PRO A 25 43.51 0.25 11.93
C PRO A 25 43.93 -0.81 12.95
N ALA A 26 44.77 -1.76 12.54
CA ALA A 26 45.52 -2.58 13.50
C ALA A 26 46.74 -1.78 13.97
N PHE A 27 46.64 -1.14 15.13
CA PHE A 27 47.80 -0.70 15.89
C PHE A 27 48.37 -1.87 16.70
N SER A 28 49.69 -1.96 16.67
CA SER A 28 50.61 -2.93 17.28
C SER A 28 50.39 -3.21 18.78
N SER A 29 50.45 -4.48 19.18
CA SER A 29 51.58 -5.09 19.92
C SER A 29 51.11 -6.29 20.76
N ALA A 30 51.38 -7.51 20.32
CA ALA A 30 51.46 -8.68 21.19
C ALA A 30 52.31 -9.74 20.47
N GLN A 31 53.26 -10.33 21.19
CA GLN A 31 54.14 -11.40 20.71
C GLN A 31 53.31 -12.55 20.12
N ASP A 32 53.62 -12.90 18.87
CA ASP A 32 53.09 -14.09 18.23
C ASP A 32 53.61 -15.35 18.94
N PRO A 33 52.73 -16.34 19.23
CA PRO A 33 53.13 -17.61 19.83
C PRO A 33 53.96 -18.51 18.89
N GLU A 34 54.85 -19.32 19.48
CA GLU A 34 55.89 -20.21 18.88
C GLU A 34 55.39 -21.40 18.03
N TRP A 35 54.35 -21.20 17.23
CA TRP A 35 53.83 -22.14 16.21
C TRP A 35 53.61 -21.49 14.84
N LEU A 36 54.06 -20.24 14.68
CA LEU A 36 54.39 -19.62 13.40
C LEU A 36 55.93 -19.66 13.26
N GLU A 37 56.49 -20.83 12.94
CA GLU A 37 57.74 -20.81 12.18
C GLU A 37 57.36 -20.28 10.78
N GLU A 38 57.94 -19.13 10.40
CA GLU A 38 57.82 -18.55 9.07
C GLU A 38 58.44 -19.51 8.04
N ASP A 39 57.62 -20.39 7.47
CA ASP A 39 57.90 -20.92 6.14
C ASP A 39 57.79 -19.74 5.15
N ASP A 40 58.83 -19.51 4.35
CA ASP A 40 58.85 -18.50 3.27
C ASP A 40 57.80 -18.88 2.20
N TYR A 41 56.55 -18.52 2.43
CA TYR A 41 55.46 -18.75 1.48
C TYR A 41 55.70 -17.98 0.17
N LEU A 42 55.81 -18.71 -0.94
CA LEU A 42 56.19 -18.18 -2.26
C LEU A 42 55.04 -17.44 -2.97
N TYR A 43 53.81 -17.91 -2.85
CA TYR A 43 52.61 -17.38 -3.51
C TYR A 43 51.81 -16.50 -2.55
N ARG A 44 51.37 -15.34 -3.05
CA ARG A 44 50.59 -14.36 -2.28
C ARG A 44 49.21 -14.07 -2.88
N ALA A 45 48.34 -13.51 -2.05
CA ALA A 45 47.01 -13.08 -2.47
C ALA A 45 47.06 -11.89 -3.45
N TYR A 46 46.05 -11.76 -4.31
CA TYR A 46 45.94 -10.63 -5.24
C TYR A 46 44.48 -10.32 -5.59
N PHE A 47 44.25 -9.09 -6.06
CA PHE A 47 43.00 -8.70 -6.72
C PHE A 47 43.20 -8.55 -8.23
N ASP A 48 42.30 -9.13 -9.02
CA ASP A 48 42.15 -8.81 -10.44
C ASP A 48 40.90 -7.94 -10.64
N PHE A 49 41.06 -6.85 -11.38
CA PHE A 49 39.96 -6.04 -11.90
C PHE A 49 39.89 -6.21 -13.41
N THR A 50 38.77 -6.71 -13.93
CA THR A 50 38.59 -6.96 -15.35
C THR A 50 37.39 -6.20 -15.89
N GLY A 51 37.59 -5.50 -17.01
CA GLY A 51 36.51 -4.96 -17.85
C GLY A 51 36.44 -5.72 -19.16
N MET A 52 35.24 -6.11 -19.57
CA MET A 52 34.95 -6.82 -20.83
C MET A 52 33.89 -6.06 -21.62
N ALA A 53 34.10 -5.87 -22.91
CA ALA A 53 33.15 -5.16 -23.77
C ALA A 53 33.01 -5.78 -25.18
N GLY A 54 31.81 -5.69 -25.76
CA GLY A 54 31.50 -6.10 -27.14
C GLY A 54 30.92 -7.52 -27.32
N GLY A 55 30.75 -8.27 -26.22
CA GLY A 55 30.04 -9.55 -26.19
C GLY A 55 28.53 -9.40 -26.09
N VAL A 56 27.82 -10.43 -25.59
CA VAL A 56 26.37 -10.34 -25.31
C VAL A 56 26.06 -9.25 -24.28
N ASN A 57 26.89 -9.15 -23.23
CA ASN A 57 26.79 -8.14 -22.19
C ASN A 57 28.18 -7.55 -21.89
N ASP A 58 28.25 -6.25 -21.63
CA ASP A 58 29.45 -5.63 -21.06
C ASP A 58 29.54 -5.99 -19.56
N THR A 59 30.73 -6.40 -19.11
CA THR A 59 30.91 -6.97 -17.76
C THR A 59 32.06 -6.30 -17.02
N GLY A 60 31.82 -5.95 -15.75
CA GLY A 60 32.85 -5.60 -14.78
C GLY A 60 33.03 -6.72 -13.76
N GLN A 61 34.26 -7.20 -13.57
CA GLN A 61 34.59 -8.27 -12.63
C GLN A 61 35.66 -7.83 -11.63
N GLY A 62 35.44 -8.17 -10.35
CA GLY A 62 36.46 -8.21 -9.32
C GLY A 62 36.72 -9.66 -8.90
N LEU A 63 37.98 -10.08 -8.85
CA LEU A 63 38.41 -11.39 -8.38
C LEU A 63 39.42 -11.23 -7.24
N LEU A 64 39.22 -11.98 -6.16
CA LEU A 64 40.16 -12.15 -5.05
C LEU A 64 40.70 -13.58 -5.06
N PHE A 65 42.01 -13.70 -5.23
CA PHE A 65 42.74 -14.96 -5.13
C PHE A 65 43.46 -15.04 -3.79
N VAL A 66 43.27 -16.14 -3.06
CA VAL A 66 43.84 -16.33 -1.72
C VAL A 66 44.50 -17.70 -1.62
N PRO A 67 45.85 -17.79 -1.57
CA PRO A 67 46.54 -19.00 -1.15
C PRO A 67 46.06 -19.43 0.24
N LEU A 68 45.68 -20.69 0.39
CA LEU A 68 45.23 -21.27 1.67
C LEU A 68 46.28 -22.21 2.26
N ALA A 69 46.94 -23.00 1.42
CA ALA A 69 48.08 -23.85 1.77
C ALA A 69 48.98 -24.04 0.56
N GLN A 70 50.29 -24.07 0.76
CA GLN A 70 51.26 -24.18 -0.34
C GLN A 70 52.57 -24.84 0.11
N ASP A 71 53.25 -25.46 -0.84
CA ASP A 71 54.64 -25.90 -0.75
C ASP A 71 55.37 -25.59 -2.09
N GLU A 72 56.57 -26.13 -2.31
CA GLU A 72 57.35 -25.87 -3.52
C GLU A 72 56.64 -26.34 -4.81
N GLU A 73 55.82 -27.40 -4.73
CA GLU A 73 55.18 -28.06 -5.87
C GLU A 73 53.65 -27.87 -5.90
N SER A 74 53.01 -27.55 -4.77
CA SER A 74 51.56 -27.61 -4.60
C SER A 74 50.97 -26.31 -4.09
N LEU A 75 49.75 -25.99 -4.53
CA LEU A 75 49.01 -24.81 -4.10
C LEU A 75 47.51 -25.12 -4.00
N PHE A 76 46.98 -25.00 -2.78
CA PHE A 76 45.55 -24.97 -2.48
C PHE A 76 45.11 -23.53 -2.25
N PHE A 77 44.06 -23.07 -2.93
CA PHE A 77 43.65 -21.67 -2.89
C PHE A 77 42.14 -21.47 -3.03
N ALA A 78 41.66 -20.32 -2.55
CA ALA A 78 40.31 -19.81 -2.78
C ALA A 78 40.30 -18.78 -3.92
N ASP A 79 39.22 -18.78 -4.69
CA ASP A 79 38.93 -17.85 -5.78
C ASP A 79 37.51 -17.29 -5.60
N LEU A 80 37.42 -16.00 -5.24
CA LEU A 80 36.16 -15.32 -4.96
C LEU A 80 35.93 -14.22 -5.99
N ARG A 81 34.78 -14.24 -6.66
CA ARG A 81 34.47 -13.28 -7.74
C ARG A 81 33.14 -12.59 -7.54
N GLY A 82 33.08 -11.33 -7.94
CA GLY A 82 31.86 -10.57 -8.13
C GLY A 82 31.82 -9.98 -9.53
N ASN A 83 30.72 -10.21 -10.25
CA ASN A 83 30.48 -9.73 -11.60
C ASN A 83 29.24 -8.82 -11.61
N ILE A 84 29.34 -7.71 -12.31
CA ILE A 84 28.22 -6.82 -12.63
C ILE A 84 28.11 -6.67 -14.14
N PHE A 85 26.88 -6.71 -14.64
CA PHE A 85 26.58 -6.65 -16.07
C PHE A 85 25.83 -5.34 -16.39
N ASP A 86 25.95 -4.86 -17.61
CA ASP A 86 25.25 -3.68 -18.12
C ASP A 86 23.72 -3.81 -18.15
N ASN A 87 23.21 -5.03 -18.22
CA ASN A 87 21.79 -5.35 -18.15
C ASN A 87 21.21 -5.42 -16.72
N SER A 88 21.91 -4.87 -15.71
CA SER A 88 21.54 -4.89 -14.28
C SER A 88 21.61 -6.25 -13.58
N SER A 89 22.07 -7.30 -14.26
CA SER A 89 22.39 -8.59 -13.61
C SER A 89 23.61 -8.46 -12.70
N ALA A 90 23.71 -9.35 -11.72
CA ALA A 90 24.89 -9.49 -10.88
C ALA A 90 25.15 -10.97 -10.53
N GLU A 91 26.41 -11.35 -10.40
CA GLU A 91 26.78 -12.73 -10.08
C GLU A 91 27.94 -12.79 -9.08
N GLY A 92 27.83 -13.68 -8.10
CA GLY A 92 28.90 -14.04 -7.19
C GLY A 92 29.37 -15.47 -7.43
N ASN A 93 30.68 -15.69 -7.42
CA ASN A 93 31.29 -17.00 -7.59
C ASN A 93 32.25 -17.31 -6.44
N PHE A 94 32.14 -18.51 -5.87
CA PHE A 94 32.94 -18.94 -4.73
C PHE A 94 33.59 -20.29 -5.05
N GLY A 95 34.91 -20.31 -5.20
CA GLY A 95 35.64 -21.51 -5.62
C GLY A 95 36.81 -21.88 -4.73
N LEU A 96 37.12 -23.17 -4.76
CA LEU A 96 38.32 -23.78 -4.19
C LEU A 96 39.04 -24.56 -5.28
N ALA A 97 40.37 -24.48 -5.29
CA ALA A 97 41.20 -25.07 -6.31
C ALA A 97 42.49 -25.62 -5.73
N TYR A 98 42.99 -26.69 -6.35
CA TYR A 98 44.27 -27.31 -6.04
C TYR A 98 45.10 -27.43 -7.32
N ARG A 99 46.39 -27.10 -7.25
CA ARG A 99 47.37 -27.26 -8.33
C ARG A 99 48.60 -28.00 -7.81
N HIS A 100 49.18 -28.86 -8.62
CA HIS A 100 50.40 -29.59 -8.31
C HIS A 100 51.34 -29.64 -9.53
N MET A 101 52.61 -29.33 -9.32
CA MET A 101 53.67 -29.42 -10.31
C MET A 101 54.12 -30.88 -10.49
N ILE A 102 54.39 -31.27 -11.73
CA ILE A 102 54.86 -32.60 -12.11
C ILE A 102 56.16 -32.40 -12.91
N ASP A 103 57.27 -32.87 -12.34
CA ASP A 103 58.63 -32.82 -12.91
C ASP A 103 59.07 -31.42 -13.38
N ASP A 104 58.60 -30.34 -12.73
CA ASP A 104 58.82 -28.93 -13.12
C ASP A 104 58.42 -28.57 -14.58
N GLN A 105 57.63 -29.43 -15.24
CA GLN A 105 57.24 -29.28 -16.63
C GLN A 105 55.75 -29.09 -16.81
N TRP A 106 54.95 -29.71 -15.94
CA TRP A 106 53.48 -29.67 -16.00
C TRP A 106 52.88 -29.27 -14.66
N ILE A 107 51.70 -28.66 -14.71
CA ILE A 107 50.86 -28.35 -13.56
C ILE A 107 49.53 -29.01 -13.84
N ALA A 108 49.14 -29.95 -12.97
CA ALA A 108 47.80 -30.50 -12.95
C ALA A 108 46.97 -29.76 -11.91
N GLY A 109 45.77 -29.33 -12.28
CA GLY A 109 44.86 -28.62 -11.39
C GLY A 109 43.43 -29.14 -11.46
N ALA A 110 42.72 -29.04 -10.34
CA ALA A 110 41.30 -29.34 -10.24
C ALA A 110 40.62 -28.31 -9.32
N TYR A 111 39.36 -27.99 -9.61
CA TYR A 111 38.62 -26.98 -8.88
C TYR A 111 37.12 -27.20 -8.91
N GLY A 112 36.44 -26.60 -7.94
CA GLY A 112 34.99 -26.53 -7.86
C GLY A 112 34.52 -25.14 -7.44
N PHE A 113 33.38 -24.71 -7.97
CA PHE A 113 32.76 -23.41 -7.68
C PHE A 113 31.28 -23.57 -7.35
N TYR A 114 30.79 -22.66 -6.50
CA TYR A 114 29.38 -22.38 -6.31
C TYR A 114 29.08 -20.96 -6.82
N ASP A 115 28.16 -20.88 -7.75
CA ASP A 115 27.83 -19.67 -8.49
C ASP A 115 26.39 -19.26 -8.16
N VAL A 116 26.16 -17.96 -7.93
CA VAL A 116 24.85 -17.37 -7.64
C VAL A 116 24.64 -16.14 -8.50
N ARG A 117 23.69 -16.22 -9.44
CA ARG A 117 23.34 -15.14 -10.37
C ARG A 117 21.97 -14.58 -10.02
N ARG A 118 21.87 -13.26 -9.93
CA ARG A 118 20.61 -12.51 -10.05
C ARG A 118 20.50 -11.98 -11.48
N SER A 119 19.46 -12.40 -12.20
CA SER A 119 19.21 -11.95 -13.58
C SER A 119 18.64 -10.53 -13.62
N GLN A 120 18.45 -10.00 -14.82
CA GLN A 120 17.78 -8.71 -15.08
C GLN A 120 16.30 -8.69 -14.66
N TYR A 121 15.70 -9.85 -14.35
CA TYR A 121 14.32 -10.00 -13.88
C TYR A 121 14.24 -10.32 -12.38
N ASP A 122 15.33 -10.06 -11.63
CA ASP A 122 15.47 -10.35 -10.19
C ASP A 122 15.35 -11.86 -9.83
N ASN A 123 15.38 -12.75 -10.82
CA ASN A 123 15.41 -14.19 -10.59
C ASN A 123 16.79 -14.64 -10.11
N ILE A 124 16.80 -15.50 -9.10
CA ILE A 124 18.03 -16.08 -8.55
C ILE A 124 18.26 -17.49 -9.09
N PHE A 125 19.40 -17.68 -9.73
CA PHE A 125 19.91 -18.97 -10.20
C PHE A 125 21.16 -19.36 -9.42
N LYS A 126 21.32 -20.67 -9.25
CA LYS A 126 22.40 -21.29 -8.50
C LYS A 126 23.01 -22.41 -9.34
N GLN A 127 24.32 -22.50 -9.36
CA GLN A 127 25.06 -23.47 -10.15
C GLN A 127 26.26 -24.01 -9.40
N GLY A 128 26.49 -25.31 -9.54
CA GLY A 128 27.76 -25.93 -9.19
C GLY A 128 28.60 -26.10 -10.45
N SER A 129 29.88 -25.75 -10.38
CA SER A 129 30.80 -25.86 -11.51
C SER A 129 32.05 -26.61 -11.08
N PHE A 130 32.65 -27.38 -11.98
CA PHE A 130 33.91 -28.09 -11.72
C PHE A 130 34.77 -28.12 -12.96
N GLY A 131 36.08 -28.23 -12.80
CA GLY A 131 36.99 -28.30 -13.93
C GLY A 131 38.34 -28.88 -13.58
N VAL A 132 39.04 -29.25 -14.64
CA VAL A 132 40.42 -29.75 -14.59
C VAL A 132 41.28 -29.00 -15.58
N GLU A 133 42.53 -28.77 -15.21
CA GLU A 133 43.52 -28.13 -16.08
C GLU A 133 44.85 -28.87 -16.08
N LEU A 134 45.50 -28.89 -17.24
CA LEU A 134 46.87 -29.38 -17.41
C LEU A 134 47.66 -28.31 -18.16
N MET A 135 48.67 -27.75 -17.50
CA MET A 135 49.39 -26.57 -17.97
C MET A 135 50.90 -26.81 -17.97
N SER A 136 51.59 -26.47 -19.05
CA SER A 136 53.05 -26.30 -19.07
C SER A 136 53.39 -24.88 -19.47
N ILE A 137 54.67 -24.47 -19.51
CA ILE A 137 55.03 -23.15 -20.06
C ILE A 137 54.44 -22.95 -21.47
N GLU A 138 54.44 -23.99 -22.30
CA GLU A 138 54.01 -23.89 -23.69
C GLU A 138 52.52 -24.15 -23.90
N TRP A 139 51.92 -25.08 -23.16
CA TRP A 139 50.58 -25.59 -23.43
C TRP A 139 49.60 -25.35 -22.27
N ASP A 140 48.33 -25.26 -22.61
CA ASP A 140 47.19 -25.22 -21.69
C ASP A 140 46.13 -26.20 -22.20
N PHE A 141 45.62 -27.07 -21.35
CA PHE A 141 44.43 -27.89 -21.60
C PHE A 141 43.46 -27.66 -20.45
N ARG A 142 42.21 -27.35 -20.76
CA ARG A 142 41.16 -27.12 -19.76
C ARG A 142 39.86 -27.74 -20.20
N VAL A 143 39.14 -28.30 -19.23
CA VAL A 143 37.76 -28.80 -19.40
C VAL A 143 36.95 -28.37 -18.19
N ASN A 144 35.75 -27.83 -18.44
CA ASN A 144 34.82 -27.36 -17.42
C ASN A 144 33.46 -28.02 -17.57
N GLY A 145 32.76 -28.22 -16.45
CA GLY A 145 31.37 -28.67 -16.38
C GLY A 145 30.53 -27.77 -15.49
N TYR A 146 29.28 -27.54 -15.90
CA TYR A 146 28.35 -26.58 -15.31
C TYR A 146 26.99 -27.25 -15.03
N ILE A 147 26.56 -27.24 -13.76
CA ILE A 147 25.33 -27.90 -13.32
C ILE A 147 24.47 -26.89 -12.54
N PRO A 148 23.52 -26.21 -13.20
CA PRO A 148 22.61 -25.29 -12.54
C PRO A 148 21.35 -25.99 -12.00
N ASN A 149 20.58 -25.25 -11.20
CA ASN A 149 19.18 -25.58 -10.99
C ASN A 149 18.37 -25.32 -12.28
N LEU A 150 17.82 -26.38 -12.86
CA LEU A 150 17.07 -26.33 -14.13
C LEU A 150 15.59 -25.91 -13.98
N LYS A 151 15.13 -25.60 -12.76
CA LYS A 151 13.75 -25.13 -12.54
C LYS A 151 13.53 -23.79 -13.23
N GLN A 152 12.38 -23.66 -13.89
CA GLN A 152 11.91 -22.40 -14.43
C GLN A 152 11.75 -21.32 -13.37
N LYS A 153 12.01 -20.09 -13.79
CA LYS A 153 11.71 -18.88 -13.05
C LYS A 153 10.81 -17.99 -13.89
N ARG A 154 9.89 -17.29 -13.24
CA ARG A 154 8.84 -16.51 -13.88
C ARG A 154 9.41 -15.20 -14.43
N VAL A 155 8.93 -14.78 -15.60
CA VAL A 155 9.22 -13.48 -16.20
C VAL A 155 7.92 -12.87 -16.72
N ASP A 156 7.19 -12.18 -15.85
CA ASP A 156 5.83 -11.69 -16.16
C ASP A 156 5.82 -10.72 -17.36
N SER A 157 6.88 -9.92 -17.55
CA SER A 157 6.99 -8.99 -18.67
C SER A 157 7.08 -9.64 -20.06
N LEU A 158 7.34 -10.95 -20.12
CA LEU A 158 7.39 -11.72 -21.37
C LEU A 158 6.10 -12.52 -21.63
N SER A 159 5.21 -12.58 -20.63
CA SER A 159 3.92 -13.24 -20.73
C SER A 159 3.02 -12.56 -21.75
N THR A 160 2.19 -13.36 -22.43
CA THR A 160 1.21 -12.85 -23.39
C THR A 160 -0.10 -13.59 -23.29
N ALA A 161 -1.21 -12.87 -23.46
CA ALA A 161 -2.55 -13.41 -23.59
C ALA A 161 -3.13 -13.08 -24.96
N TYR A 162 -3.88 -14.01 -25.54
CA TYR A 162 -4.57 -13.81 -26.83
C TYR A 162 -5.70 -14.82 -27.00
N LEU A 163 -6.60 -14.55 -27.96
CA LEU A 163 -7.65 -15.49 -28.35
C LEU A 163 -7.05 -16.54 -29.31
N SER A 164 -7.20 -17.82 -28.97
CA SER A 164 -6.75 -18.98 -29.75
C SER A 164 -7.93 -19.93 -29.97
N GLY A 165 -8.44 -19.97 -31.21
CA GLY A 165 -9.74 -20.58 -31.48
C GLY A 165 -10.83 -19.87 -30.69
N ASN A 166 -11.58 -20.61 -29.87
CA ASN A 166 -12.62 -20.07 -28.99
C ASN A 166 -12.14 -19.96 -27.53
N ASN A 167 -10.84 -19.98 -27.25
CA ASN A 167 -10.34 -19.89 -25.88
C ASN A 167 -9.44 -18.68 -25.72
N ILE A 168 -9.53 -18.00 -24.58
CA ILE A 168 -8.51 -17.02 -24.20
C ILE A 168 -7.41 -17.79 -23.47
N VAL A 169 -6.24 -17.75 -24.07
CA VAL A 169 -5.08 -18.54 -23.65
C VAL A 169 -3.92 -17.65 -23.29
N MET A 170 -2.97 -18.22 -22.57
CA MET A 170 -1.76 -17.54 -22.13
C MET A 170 -0.52 -18.31 -22.57
N ARG A 171 0.58 -17.57 -22.77
CA ARG A 171 1.94 -18.13 -22.72
C ARG A 171 2.73 -17.37 -21.68
N ALA A 172 3.13 -18.05 -20.61
CA ALA A 172 3.95 -17.45 -19.57
C ALA A 172 5.37 -17.19 -20.05
N GLY A 173 5.94 -16.06 -19.63
CA GLY A 173 7.36 -15.80 -19.75
C GLY A 173 8.16 -16.61 -18.74
N GLU A 174 9.20 -17.30 -19.20
CA GLU A 174 10.07 -18.10 -18.35
C GLU A 174 11.54 -17.80 -18.62
N GLU A 175 12.34 -17.88 -17.56
CA GLU A 175 13.80 -17.85 -17.59
C GLU A 175 14.34 -19.16 -17.03
N ARG A 176 15.36 -19.73 -17.68
CA ARG A 176 16.00 -20.98 -17.27
C ARG A 176 17.51 -20.91 -17.43
N ALA A 177 18.19 -21.65 -16.57
CA ALA A 177 19.63 -21.88 -16.66
C ALA A 177 19.95 -23.12 -17.50
N TYR A 178 21.12 -23.12 -18.12
CA TYR A 178 21.59 -24.21 -18.97
C TYR A 178 22.70 -25.01 -18.29
N TRP A 179 22.62 -26.33 -18.34
CA TRP A 179 23.76 -27.17 -17.98
C TRP A 179 24.71 -27.23 -19.18
N GLY A 180 26.00 -27.43 -18.95
CA GLY A 180 26.93 -27.42 -20.07
C GLY A 180 28.37 -27.79 -19.73
N THR A 181 29.20 -27.68 -20.75
CA THR A 181 30.64 -27.94 -20.69
C THR A 181 31.37 -27.07 -21.69
N ASP A 182 32.63 -26.75 -21.39
CA ASP A 182 33.55 -26.20 -22.39
C ASP A 182 34.91 -26.89 -22.31
N PHE A 183 35.66 -26.80 -23.40
CA PHE A 183 37.07 -27.16 -23.44
C PHE A 183 37.89 -26.08 -24.14
N GLU A 184 39.13 -25.91 -23.71
CA GLU A 184 40.08 -24.95 -24.30
C GLU A 184 41.47 -25.57 -24.41
N VAL A 185 42.12 -25.39 -25.56
CA VAL A 185 43.53 -25.68 -25.78
C VAL A 185 44.26 -24.38 -26.06
N GLY A 186 45.29 -24.09 -25.27
CA GLY A 186 46.12 -22.90 -25.38
C GLY A 186 47.56 -23.21 -25.73
N ARG A 187 48.19 -22.28 -26.43
CA ARG A 187 49.62 -22.32 -26.72
C ARG A 187 50.29 -20.95 -26.53
N LEU A 188 51.50 -20.98 -25.97
CA LEU A 188 52.44 -19.86 -26.03
C LEU A 188 52.87 -19.61 -27.49
N LEU A 189 52.56 -18.43 -28.00
CA LEU A 189 52.90 -18.05 -29.37
C LEU A 189 54.24 -17.31 -29.43
N LYS A 190 54.50 -16.43 -28.44
CA LYS A 190 55.71 -15.60 -28.42
C LYS A 190 56.03 -15.05 -27.04
N THR A 191 57.32 -14.94 -26.71
CA THR A 191 57.84 -14.11 -25.61
C THR A 191 58.51 -12.86 -26.15
N PHE A 192 58.54 -11.80 -25.35
CA PHE A 192 59.11 -10.52 -25.73
C PHE A 192 60.22 -10.13 -24.76
N ASP A 193 61.40 -10.72 -24.96
CA ASP A 193 62.52 -10.58 -24.03
C ASP A 193 63.22 -9.20 -24.12
N ASN A 194 62.90 -8.40 -25.14
CA ASN A 194 63.46 -7.07 -25.37
C ASN A 194 62.60 -5.91 -24.81
N MET A 195 61.53 -6.21 -24.08
CA MET A 195 60.70 -5.19 -23.43
C MET A 195 61.22 -4.90 -22.01
N ASN A 196 60.92 -3.71 -21.48
CA ASN A 196 61.26 -3.35 -20.09
C ASN A 196 60.40 -4.07 -19.03
N VAL A 197 59.55 -5.00 -19.46
CA VAL A 197 58.68 -5.85 -18.65
C VAL A 197 58.66 -7.26 -19.25
N ASP A 198 58.46 -8.28 -18.42
CA ASP A 198 58.27 -9.64 -18.92
C ASP A 198 56.91 -9.71 -19.64
N ALA A 199 56.90 -10.06 -20.92
CA ALA A 199 55.68 -10.14 -21.69
C ALA A 199 55.58 -11.40 -22.57
N GLU A 200 54.37 -11.90 -22.73
CA GLU A 200 54.07 -13.04 -23.59
C GLU A 200 52.76 -12.87 -24.37
N LEU A 201 52.67 -13.52 -25.53
CA LEU A 201 51.48 -13.65 -26.34
C LEU A 201 51.04 -15.11 -26.36
N ARG A 202 49.78 -15.36 -26.02
CA ARG A 202 49.16 -16.70 -26.06
C ARG A 202 47.92 -16.72 -26.93
N GLY A 203 47.68 -17.84 -27.59
CA GLY A 203 46.47 -18.11 -28.35
C GLY A 203 45.76 -19.33 -27.79
N TYR A 204 44.44 -19.31 -27.85
CA TYR A 204 43.54 -20.32 -27.33
C TYR A 204 42.47 -20.64 -28.37
N VAL A 205 42.13 -21.91 -28.51
CA VAL A 205 41.01 -22.40 -29.32
C VAL A 205 40.26 -23.47 -28.54
N GLY A 206 38.94 -23.49 -28.68
CA GLY A 206 38.09 -24.37 -27.91
C GLY A 206 36.66 -24.38 -28.42
N GLY A 207 35.78 -24.99 -27.63
CA GLY A 207 34.35 -25.00 -27.90
C GLY A 207 33.55 -25.16 -26.62
N TYR A 208 32.29 -24.76 -26.68
CA TYR A 208 31.33 -24.86 -25.58
C TYR A 208 30.04 -25.53 -26.06
N TYR A 209 29.32 -26.14 -25.12
CA TYR A 209 28.03 -26.76 -25.30
C TYR A 209 27.18 -26.50 -24.06
N PHE A 210 26.03 -25.87 -24.23
CA PHE A 210 25.05 -25.62 -23.18
C PHE A 210 23.67 -26.02 -23.66
N ASP A 211 22.94 -26.79 -22.85
CA ASP A 211 21.62 -27.30 -23.21
C ASP A 211 20.58 -27.10 -22.09
N ASN A 212 19.33 -26.92 -22.51
CA ASN A 212 18.14 -27.00 -21.67
C ASN A 212 17.01 -27.60 -22.51
N SER A 213 16.58 -28.81 -22.16
CA SER A 213 15.60 -29.57 -22.95
C SER A 213 14.15 -29.05 -22.89
N ALA A 214 13.90 -27.95 -22.18
CA ALA A 214 12.59 -27.33 -22.11
C ALA A 214 12.16 -26.74 -23.48
N PRO A 215 10.86 -26.82 -23.85
CA PRO A 215 10.36 -26.22 -25.07
C PRO A 215 10.70 -24.73 -25.17
N GLY A 216 11.17 -24.29 -26.35
CA GLY A 216 11.54 -22.89 -26.60
C GLY A 216 12.98 -22.53 -26.22
N PHE A 217 13.71 -23.40 -25.52
CA PHE A 217 15.12 -23.21 -25.18
C PHE A 217 16.00 -23.97 -26.17
N LYS A 218 16.65 -23.24 -27.08
CA LYS A 218 17.59 -23.82 -28.04
C LYS A 218 18.95 -24.07 -27.38
N GLU A 219 19.61 -25.14 -27.80
CA GLU A 219 21.01 -25.44 -27.48
C GLU A 219 21.92 -24.26 -27.89
N ILE A 220 22.91 -23.97 -27.05
CA ILE A 220 23.92 -22.93 -27.25
C ILE A 220 25.29 -23.63 -27.32
N ALA A 221 25.74 -23.92 -28.54
CA ALA A 221 27.00 -24.60 -28.79
C ALA A 221 27.79 -23.95 -29.93
N GLY A 222 29.12 -23.90 -29.79
CA GLY A 222 29.93 -23.18 -30.76
C GLY A 222 31.43 -23.19 -30.50
N PRO A 223 32.24 -22.81 -31.50
CA PRO A 223 33.67 -22.61 -31.33
C PRO A 223 33.98 -21.29 -30.60
N ARG A 224 35.08 -21.28 -29.84
CA ARG A 224 35.64 -20.09 -29.17
C ARG A 224 37.14 -19.99 -29.46
N ALA A 225 37.61 -18.79 -29.80
CA ALA A 225 39.02 -18.50 -29.96
C ALA A 225 39.38 -17.25 -29.15
N ARG A 226 40.56 -17.23 -28.54
CA ARG A 226 41.00 -16.12 -27.69
C ARG A 226 42.50 -15.89 -27.82
N VAL A 227 42.90 -14.63 -27.82
CA VAL A 227 44.31 -14.23 -27.82
C VAL A 227 44.57 -13.32 -26.63
N GLU A 228 45.69 -13.51 -25.96
CA GLU A 228 46.07 -12.72 -24.79
C GLU A 228 47.50 -12.22 -24.91
N PHE A 229 47.67 -10.91 -24.75
CA PHE A 229 48.95 -10.28 -24.50
C PHE A 229 49.06 -9.97 -23.00
N ARG A 230 50.03 -10.58 -22.33
CA ARG A 230 50.19 -10.54 -20.87
C ARG A 230 51.51 -9.86 -20.54
N MET A 231 51.46 -8.84 -19.69
CA MET A 231 52.64 -8.16 -19.13
C MET A 231 52.68 -8.42 -17.63
N PHE A 232 53.85 -8.79 -17.11
CA PHE A 232 54.05 -9.17 -15.70
C PHE A 232 55.04 -8.24 -14.99
N ASP A 233 54.94 -8.18 -13.67
CA ASP A 233 55.86 -7.48 -12.76
C ASP A 233 56.09 -6.02 -13.17
N LEU A 234 55.00 -5.28 -13.34
CA LEU A 234 55.03 -3.89 -13.79
C LEU A 234 55.79 -3.03 -12.74
N PRO A 235 56.79 -2.23 -13.16
CA PRO A 235 57.65 -1.49 -12.23
C PRO A 235 56.92 -0.59 -11.23
N PHE A 236 55.71 -0.12 -11.58
CA PHE A 236 54.89 0.77 -10.77
C PHE A 236 53.86 0.05 -9.89
N LEU A 237 53.67 -1.27 -10.04
CA LEU A 237 52.75 -2.10 -9.24
C LEU A 237 53.46 -3.22 -8.47
N GLY A 238 54.76 -3.44 -8.72
CA GLY A 238 55.58 -4.44 -8.03
C GLY A 238 55.53 -5.84 -8.65
N ASN A 239 56.34 -6.75 -8.11
CA ASN A 239 56.36 -8.17 -8.52
C ASN A 239 54.97 -8.81 -8.35
N GLY A 240 54.59 -9.80 -9.12
CA GLY A 240 53.24 -10.41 -9.07
C GLY A 240 52.11 -9.56 -9.66
N SER A 241 52.36 -8.30 -10.03
CA SER A 241 51.41 -7.50 -10.80
C SER A 241 51.32 -7.99 -12.25
N ARG A 242 50.18 -7.73 -12.90
CA ARG A 242 49.91 -8.20 -14.26
C ARG A 242 48.91 -7.29 -14.96
N VAL A 243 49.14 -7.04 -16.25
CA VAL A 243 48.14 -6.47 -17.15
C VAL A 243 47.91 -7.43 -18.30
N VAL A 244 46.64 -7.69 -18.62
CA VAL A 244 46.24 -8.53 -19.74
C VAL A 244 45.39 -7.74 -20.69
N LEU A 245 45.78 -7.74 -21.96
CA LEU A 245 44.93 -7.32 -23.08
C LEU A 245 44.52 -8.57 -23.83
N ALA A 246 43.21 -8.81 -23.96
CA ALA A 246 42.71 -9.98 -24.66
C ALA A 246 41.64 -9.62 -25.69
N GLY A 247 41.59 -10.44 -26.75
CA GLY A 247 40.49 -10.47 -27.70
C GLY A 247 39.93 -11.89 -27.76
N GLN A 248 38.61 -12.02 -27.66
CA GLN A 248 37.89 -13.29 -27.79
C GLN A 248 36.89 -13.19 -28.94
N PHE A 249 36.74 -14.28 -29.69
CA PHE A 249 35.72 -14.47 -30.70
C PHE A 249 34.98 -15.78 -30.45
N GLN A 250 33.66 -15.75 -30.56
CA GLN A 250 32.81 -16.94 -30.48
C GLN A 250 31.60 -16.84 -31.40
N HIS A 251 31.03 -17.98 -31.76
CA HIS A 251 29.86 -18.05 -32.61
C HIS A 251 28.95 -19.21 -32.23
N ASP A 252 27.67 -18.95 -32.00
CA ASP A 252 26.61 -19.95 -31.84
C ASP A 252 25.32 -19.49 -32.54
N GLU A 253 24.36 -20.40 -32.71
CA GLU A 253 23.11 -20.11 -33.45
C GLU A 253 22.15 -19.18 -32.69
N VAL A 254 22.26 -19.10 -31.36
CA VAL A 254 21.32 -18.34 -30.51
C VAL A 254 21.74 -16.88 -30.42
N HIS A 255 23.03 -16.62 -30.24
CA HIS A 255 23.59 -15.29 -30.04
C HIS A 255 24.34 -14.74 -31.26
N GLY A 256 24.59 -15.55 -32.29
CA GLY A 256 25.35 -15.14 -33.47
C GLY A 256 26.85 -14.98 -33.20
N SER A 257 27.54 -14.18 -34.03
CA SER A 257 28.98 -13.93 -33.89
C SER A 257 29.25 -12.83 -32.88
N GLN A 258 30.14 -13.09 -31.92
CA GLN A 258 30.49 -12.17 -30.85
C GLN A 258 32.00 -11.93 -30.80
N GLY A 259 32.40 -10.67 -30.65
CA GLY A 259 33.81 -10.28 -30.50
C GLY A 259 34.00 -9.43 -29.25
N THR A 260 34.72 -9.97 -28.27
CA THR A 260 34.88 -9.34 -26.95
C THR A 260 36.32 -8.88 -26.75
N GLY A 261 36.50 -7.62 -26.34
CA GLY A 261 37.76 -7.09 -25.84
C GLY A 261 37.81 -7.13 -24.32
N LEU A 262 38.95 -7.54 -23.75
CA LEU A 262 39.14 -7.61 -22.30
C LEU A 262 40.41 -6.86 -21.86
N LEU A 263 40.30 -6.15 -20.75
CA LEU A 263 41.42 -5.57 -20.02
C LEU A 263 41.37 -6.04 -18.56
N THR A 264 42.43 -6.71 -18.11
CA THR A 264 42.61 -7.10 -16.71
C THR A 264 43.80 -6.37 -16.11
N VAL A 265 43.64 -5.85 -14.90
CA VAL A 265 44.72 -5.31 -14.06
C VAL A 265 44.77 -6.10 -12.75
N ARG A 266 45.92 -6.70 -12.46
CA ARG A 266 46.21 -7.40 -11.22
C ARG A 266 46.99 -6.52 -10.26
N ILE A 267 46.47 -6.40 -9.05
CA ILE A 267 47.12 -5.75 -7.91
C ILE A 267 47.47 -6.84 -6.89
N PRO A 268 48.76 -7.13 -6.68
CA PRO A 268 49.15 -8.08 -5.65
C PRO A 268 48.97 -7.45 -4.25
N LEU A 269 48.54 -8.24 -3.28
CA LEU A 269 48.36 -7.80 -1.90
C LEU A 269 49.67 -7.96 -1.09
N PRO A 270 49.93 -7.09 -0.10
CA PRO A 270 51.08 -7.25 0.79
C PRO A 270 51.03 -8.55 1.61
N GLY A 271 52.18 -9.17 1.88
CA GLY A 271 52.35 -10.44 2.61
C GLY A 271 53.68 -11.17 2.35
N ASN A 272 53.79 -12.43 2.79
CA ASN A 272 54.97 -13.25 2.49
C ASN A 272 55.09 -13.51 0.97
N GLY A 273 56.33 -13.46 0.44
CA GLY A 273 56.60 -13.51 -0.99
C GLY A 273 56.58 -12.16 -1.72
N ASP A 274 56.32 -11.05 -1.03
CA ASP A 274 56.17 -9.68 -1.59
C ASP A 274 57.35 -9.18 -2.45
N SER A 275 58.56 -9.65 -2.15
CA SER A 275 59.79 -9.21 -2.81
C SER A 275 60.28 -10.15 -3.92
N GLN A 276 59.72 -11.36 -4.03
CA GLN A 276 60.25 -12.38 -4.93
C GLN A 276 59.59 -12.34 -6.32
N LYS A 277 60.42 -12.28 -7.37
CA LYS A 277 59.98 -12.41 -8.76
C LYS A 277 59.78 -13.90 -9.08
N LEU A 278 58.53 -14.31 -9.31
CA LEU A 278 58.20 -15.69 -9.68
C LEU A 278 58.78 -16.05 -11.05
N THR A 279 59.27 -17.29 -11.21
CA THR A 279 59.66 -17.82 -12.51
C THR A 279 58.45 -17.94 -13.43
N ARG A 280 58.69 -18.09 -14.75
CA ARG A 280 57.60 -18.28 -15.73
C ARG A 280 56.71 -19.48 -15.41
N PHE A 281 57.28 -20.55 -14.84
CA PHE A 281 56.53 -21.74 -14.45
C PHE A 281 55.74 -21.50 -13.16
N GLN A 282 56.35 -20.91 -12.13
CA GLN A 282 55.67 -20.53 -10.88
C GLN A 282 54.52 -19.55 -11.10
N ARG A 283 54.64 -18.59 -12.03
CA ARG A 283 53.52 -17.68 -12.39
C ARG A 283 52.29 -18.42 -12.89
N ARG A 284 52.44 -19.62 -13.45
CA ARG A 284 51.30 -20.44 -13.91
C ARG A 284 50.50 -21.02 -12.74
N MET A 285 51.12 -21.25 -11.58
CA MET A 285 50.43 -21.71 -10.36
C MET A 285 49.45 -20.69 -9.82
N VAL A 286 49.62 -19.40 -10.13
CA VAL A 286 48.77 -18.29 -9.65
C VAL A 286 47.97 -17.63 -10.78
N ASN A 287 47.81 -18.32 -11.92
CA ASN A 287 46.86 -17.85 -12.93
C ASN A 287 45.42 -17.94 -12.41
N PRO A 288 44.52 -17.01 -12.79
CA PRO A 288 43.10 -17.19 -12.52
C PRO A 288 42.61 -18.50 -13.13
N ILE A 289 41.61 -19.11 -12.50
CA ILE A 289 40.89 -20.23 -13.11
C ILE A 289 40.13 -19.72 -14.32
N VAL A 290 40.32 -20.37 -15.48
CA VAL A 290 39.64 -20.03 -16.73
C VAL A 290 38.47 -20.98 -16.94
N ARG A 291 37.27 -20.43 -16.81
CA ARG A 291 35.97 -21.06 -17.01
C ARG A 291 35.01 -20.02 -17.56
N ASP A 292 33.85 -20.46 -18.04
CA ASP A 292 32.70 -19.59 -18.24
C ASP A 292 32.27 -19.03 -16.88
N ILE A 293 32.21 -17.71 -16.76
CA ILE A 293 32.10 -17.00 -15.48
C ILE A 293 30.66 -16.69 -15.11
N ASP A 294 29.73 -16.80 -16.05
CA ASP A 294 28.33 -16.54 -15.83
C ASP A 294 27.47 -17.82 -15.90
N ILE A 295 26.44 -17.88 -15.07
CA ILE A 295 25.39 -18.90 -15.22
C ILE A 295 24.67 -18.62 -16.53
N VAL A 296 24.79 -19.47 -17.55
CA VAL A 296 24.14 -19.26 -18.85
C VAL A 296 22.62 -19.31 -18.69
N LEU A 297 21.96 -18.17 -18.93
CA LEU A 297 20.52 -17.99 -18.86
C LEU A 297 19.96 -17.65 -20.24
N ASN A 298 18.74 -18.10 -20.52
CA ASN A 298 17.96 -17.62 -21.66
C ASN A 298 16.50 -17.42 -21.22
N GLN A 299 15.71 -16.75 -22.06
CA GLN A 299 14.27 -16.59 -21.85
C GLN A 299 13.49 -17.18 -23.02
N ALA A 300 12.33 -17.74 -22.69
CA ALA A 300 11.39 -18.20 -23.70
C ALA A 300 9.96 -17.98 -23.19
N ARG A 301 9.00 -18.25 -24.07
CA ARG A 301 7.61 -18.39 -23.69
C ARG A 301 7.28 -19.86 -23.53
N ALA A 302 6.61 -20.19 -22.44
CA ALA A 302 6.06 -21.52 -22.20
C ALA A 302 5.06 -21.90 -23.32
N PRO A 303 4.75 -23.20 -23.45
CA PRO A 303 3.62 -23.63 -24.26
C PRO A 303 2.32 -22.90 -23.88
N GLU A 304 1.39 -22.88 -24.83
CA GLU A 304 0.06 -22.34 -24.61
C GLU A 304 -0.65 -23.08 -23.46
N GLU A 305 -1.26 -22.32 -22.57
CA GLU A 305 -2.05 -22.83 -21.45
C GLU A 305 -3.40 -22.11 -21.35
N HIS A 306 -4.38 -22.80 -20.75
CA HIS A 306 -5.66 -22.18 -20.40
C HIS A 306 -5.46 -21.08 -19.36
N ALA A 307 -6.36 -20.11 -19.39
CA ALA A 307 -6.36 -19.00 -18.44
C ALA A 307 -7.69 -18.86 -17.71
N LYS A 308 -7.62 -18.19 -16.57
CA LYS A 308 -8.77 -17.74 -15.78
C LYS A 308 -8.79 -16.23 -15.70
N LEU A 309 -9.97 -15.64 -15.62
CA LEU A 309 -10.10 -14.23 -15.26
C LEU A 309 -9.60 -14.06 -13.82
N GLN A 310 -8.68 -13.13 -13.57
CA GLN A 310 -8.13 -12.94 -12.22
C GLN A 310 -9.21 -12.48 -11.23
N LEU A 311 -10.15 -11.66 -11.71
CA LEU A 311 -11.20 -11.06 -10.89
C LEU A 311 -12.17 -12.10 -10.30
N THR A 312 -12.63 -13.05 -11.13
CA THR A 312 -13.69 -14.00 -10.75
C THR A 312 -13.20 -15.44 -10.60
N GLY A 313 -12.01 -15.75 -11.09
CA GLY A 313 -11.48 -17.11 -11.17
C GLY A 313 -12.10 -17.98 -12.28
N GLN A 314 -13.00 -17.42 -13.09
CA GLN A 314 -13.69 -18.14 -14.15
C GLN A 314 -12.74 -18.57 -15.26
N MET A 315 -12.92 -19.80 -15.75
CA MET A 315 -12.19 -20.33 -16.90
C MET A 315 -12.60 -19.61 -18.18
N LEU A 316 -11.61 -19.16 -18.96
CA LEU A 316 -11.86 -18.40 -20.19
C LEU A 316 -11.85 -19.30 -21.44
N ASN A 317 -12.77 -20.26 -21.46
CA ASN A 317 -12.91 -21.24 -22.54
C ASN A 317 -14.24 -21.06 -23.29
N ASP A 318 -14.33 -21.64 -24.49
CA ASP A 318 -15.56 -21.71 -25.30
C ASP A 318 -16.26 -20.34 -25.47
N VAL A 319 -15.45 -19.31 -25.67
CA VAL A 319 -15.85 -17.91 -25.80
C VAL A 319 -16.78 -17.71 -26.99
N THR A 320 -17.94 -17.11 -26.72
CA THR A 320 -18.87 -16.57 -27.71
C THR A 320 -18.61 -15.09 -27.90
N ILE A 321 -18.67 -14.57 -29.14
CA ILE A 321 -18.45 -13.15 -29.43
C ILE A 321 -19.75 -12.52 -29.91
N ILE A 322 -20.09 -11.36 -29.35
CA ILE A 322 -21.23 -10.51 -29.76
C ILE A 322 -20.70 -9.14 -30.19
N ASP A 323 -21.15 -8.68 -31.34
CA ASP A 323 -20.87 -7.35 -31.90
C ASP A 323 -22.14 -6.74 -32.51
N ALA A 324 -22.05 -5.50 -33.03
CA ALA A 324 -23.20 -4.81 -33.65
C ALA A 324 -23.78 -5.51 -34.90
N ASN A 325 -23.06 -6.45 -35.51
CA ASN A 325 -23.53 -7.23 -36.67
C ASN A 325 -24.15 -8.57 -36.27
N THR A 326 -24.09 -8.94 -34.99
CA THR A 326 -24.59 -10.22 -34.48
C THR A 326 -26.11 -10.24 -34.56
N VAL A 327 -26.63 -11.13 -35.41
CA VAL A 327 -28.08 -11.28 -35.62
C VAL A 327 -28.70 -11.91 -34.37
N ASN A 328 -29.71 -11.25 -33.80
CA ASN A 328 -30.39 -11.67 -32.56
C ASN A 328 -29.41 -11.89 -31.40
N ALA A 329 -28.59 -10.89 -31.10
CA ALA A 329 -27.56 -10.94 -30.06
C ALA A 329 -28.08 -11.45 -28.72
N GLU A 330 -29.29 -11.06 -28.30
CA GLU A 330 -29.93 -11.52 -27.06
C GLU A 330 -30.15 -13.04 -27.06
N ALA A 331 -30.59 -13.60 -28.19
CA ALA A 331 -30.79 -15.05 -28.32
C ALA A 331 -29.45 -15.80 -28.31
N VAL A 332 -28.40 -15.21 -28.89
CA VAL A 332 -27.03 -15.78 -28.86
C VAL A 332 -26.49 -15.78 -27.43
N PHE A 333 -26.63 -14.66 -26.71
CA PHE A 333 -26.20 -14.53 -25.32
C PHE A 333 -26.89 -15.55 -24.41
N ASN A 334 -28.22 -15.62 -24.48
CA ASN A 334 -29.02 -16.52 -23.65
C ASN A 334 -28.73 -18.00 -23.97
N ALA A 335 -28.40 -18.32 -25.23
CA ALA A 335 -28.09 -19.69 -25.68
C ALA A 335 -26.67 -20.16 -25.36
N ALA A 336 -25.75 -19.28 -24.95
CA ALA A 336 -24.38 -19.65 -24.60
C ALA A 336 -24.30 -20.58 -23.36
N GLY A 337 -25.29 -20.49 -22.46
CA GLY A 337 -25.47 -21.41 -21.34
C GLY A 337 -24.67 -21.05 -20.07
N SER A 338 -24.80 -21.89 -19.05
CA SER A 338 -24.15 -21.69 -17.74
C SER A 338 -22.63 -21.73 -17.83
N ASP A 339 -21.97 -20.97 -16.95
CA ASP A 339 -20.51 -20.83 -16.87
C ASP A 339 -19.82 -20.32 -18.16
N SER A 340 -20.60 -19.94 -19.18
CA SER A 340 -20.09 -19.51 -20.48
C SER A 340 -19.44 -18.13 -20.42
N VAL A 341 -18.53 -17.87 -21.35
CA VAL A 341 -17.88 -16.57 -21.52
C VAL A 341 -18.39 -15.94 -22.81
N VAL A 342 -18.98 -14.75 -22.70
CA VAL A 342 -19.44 -13.95 -23.84
C VAL A 342 -18.66 -12.64 -23.89
N LEU A 343 -17.90 -12.47 -24.97
CA LEU A 343 -17.09 -11.29 -25.22
C LEU A 343 -17.86 -10.33 -26.12
N PHE A 344 -18.11 -9.12 -25.62
CA PHE A 344 -18.76 -8.05 -26.38
C PHE A 344 -17.69 -7.21 -27.06
N ASP A 345 -17.76 -7.06 -28.38
CA ASP A 345 -16.78 -6.29 -29.17
C ASP A 345 -17.44 -5.06 -29.82
N GLY A 346 -16.97 -3.88 -29.45
CA GLY A 346 -17.44 -2.61 -30.00
C GLY A 346 -16.87 -2.25 -31.38
N ALA A 347 -15.98 -3.07 -31.96
CA ALA A 347 -15.30 -2.74 -33.22
C ALA A 347 -16.26 -2.55 -34.40
N ALA A 348 -17.42 -3.22 -34.37
CA ALA A 348 -18.48 -3.11 -35.37
C ALA A 348 -19.45 -1.92 -35.12
N GLY A 349 -19.30 -1.19 -34.02
CA GLY A 349 -20.20 -0.12 -33.57
C GLY A 349 -21.00 -0.52 -32.34
N THR A 350 -22.05 0.25 -32.07
CA THR A 350 -22.93 0.08 -30.90
C THR A 350 -23.84 -1.14 -31.04
N ILE A 351 -23.95 -1.92 -29.96
CA ILE A 351 -24.88 -3.05 -29.85
C ILE A 351 -26.19 -2.51 -29.25
N THR A 352 -27.33 -2.82 -29.87
CA THR A 352 -28.64 -2.35 -29.40
C THR A 352 -29.50 -3.54 -28.96
N THR A 353 -30.22 -3.40 -27.86
CA THR A 353 -31.21 -4.39 -27.43
C THR A 353 -32.60 -3.78 -27.27
N GLY A 354 -33.62 -4.56 -27.63
CA GLY A 354 -35.04 -4.24 -27.42
C GLY A 354 -35.72 -5.10 -26.36
N THR A 355 -35.12 -6.22 -25.97
CA THR A 355 -35.69 -7.20 -25.03
C THR A 355 -34.79 -7.54 -23.84
N GLY A 356 -33.57 -6.97 -23.79
CA GLY A 356 -32.60 -7.23 -22.74
C GLY A 356 -31.82 -8.54 -22.92
N PHE A 357 -30.62 -8.57 -22.34
CA PHE A 357 -29.75 -9.75 -22.23
C PHE A 357 -30.00 -10.43 -20.88
N VAL A 358 -30.26 -11.74 -20.87
CA VAL A 358 -30.58 -12.47 -19.63
C VAL A 358 -29.48 -13.48 -19.35
N PHE A 359 -28.82 -13.33 -18.20
CA PHE A 359 -27.72 -14.19 -17.80
C PHE A 359 -28.19 -15.60 -17.45
N ASN A 360 -27.36 -16.57 -17.78
CA ASN A 360 -27.37 -17.89 -17.16
C ASN A 360 -26.51 -17.87 -15.89
N ASN A 361 -26.78 -18.79 -14.96
CA ASN A 361 -25.93 -18.95 -13.77
C ASN A 361 -24.45 -19.15 -14.16
N GLY A 362 -23.55 -18.40 -13.52
CA GLY A 362 -22.10 -18.49 -13.76
C GLY A 362 -21.60 -17.80 -15.05
N GLN A 363 -22.50 -17.27 -15.89
CA GLN A 363 -22.11 -16.69 -17.18
C GLN A 363 -21.38 -15.35 -17.00
N LEU A 364 -20.37 -15.10 -17.85
CA LEU A 364 -19.63 -13.84 -17.91
C LEU A 364 -19.89 -13.08 -19.19
N ALA A 365 -20.28 -11.82 -19.06
CA ALA A 365 -20.20 -10.81 -20.09
C ALA A 365 -18.92 -10.00 -19.89
N LEU A 366 -17.99 -10.10 -20.84
CA LEU A 366 -16.72 -9.37 -20.82
C LEU A 366 -16.70 -8.33 -21.95
N GLY A 367 -16.45 -7.07 -21.61
CA GLY A 367 -16.31 -5.98 -22.58
C GLY A 367 -14.93 -5.99 -23.27
N GLY A 368 -14.94 -5.81 -24.59
CA GLY A 368 -13.75 -5.52 -25.39
C GLY A 368 -13.18 -4.13 -25.10
N GLY A 369 -12.01 -3.82 -25.65
CA GLY A 369 -11.32 -2.53 -25.51
C GLY A 369 -10.70 -2.26 -24.14
N LYS A 370 -11.27 -2.78 -23.05
CA LYS A 370 -10.67 -2.72 -21.71
C LYS A 370 -9.66 -3.85 -21.51
N SER A 371 -8.61 -3.57 -20.73
CA SER A 371 -7.61 -4.58 -20.36
C SER A 371 -8.02 -5.23 -19.05
N VAL A 372 -8.13 -6.56 -19.04
CA VAL A 372 -8.38 -7.35 -17.82
C VAL A 372 -7.19 -8.24 -17.52
N ASN A 373 -6.92 -8.49 -16.25
CA ASN A 373 -5.86 -9.42 -15.87
C ASN A 373 -6.36 -10.85 -15.90
N ILE A 374 -5.54 -11.74 -16.46
CA ILE A 374 -5.78 -13.17 -16.50
C ILE A 374 -4.63 -13.93 -15.87
N VAL A 375 -4.91 -15.13 -15.37
CA VAL A 375 -3.96 -16.02 -14.70
C VAL A 375 -3.83 -17.32 -15.46
N GLY A 376 -2.59 -17.71 -15.79
CA GLY A 376 -2.29 -19.01 -16.41
C GLY A 376 -2.56 -20.17 -15.44
N CYS A 377 -3.34 -21.16 -15.86
CA CYS A 377 -3.80 -22.26 -15.00
C CYS A 377 -2.68 -23.20 -14.54
N THR A 378 -1.59 -23.32 -15.30
CA THR A 378 -0.46 -24.21 -15.01
C THR A 378 0.66 -23.45 -14.33
N THR A 379 0.98 -22.26 -14.83
CA THR A 379 2.15 -21.49 -14.38
C THR A 379 1.86 -20.51 -13.24
N GLY A 380 0.59 -20.11 -13.07
CA GLY A 380 0.21 -19.04 -12.15
C GLY A 380 0.75 -17.66 -12.55
N ALA A 381 1.24 -17.51 -13.78
CA ALA A 381 1.67 -16.22 -14.30
C ALA A 381 0.46 -15.31 -14.54
N VAL A 382 0.66 -14.01 -14.35
CA VAL A 382 -0.38 -12.99 -14.56
C VAL A 382 0.02 -12.11 -15.73
N THR A 383 -0.93 -11.83 -16.62
CA THR A 383 -0.75 -10.88 -17.71
C THR A 383 -2.07 -10.20 -18.04
N SER A 384 -2.01 -9.03 -18.64
CA SER A 384 -3.20 -8.36 -19.15
C SER A 384 -3.63 -8.97 -20.49
N PHE A 385 -4.94 -9.09 -20.67
CA PHE A 385 -5.63 -9.46 -21.89
C PHE A 385 -6.52 -8.28 -22.31
N SER A 386 -6.47 -7.95 -23.59
CA SER A 386 -7.36 -6.98 -24.21
C SER A 386 -7.73 -7.49 -25.60
N TYR A 387 -8.98 -7.27 -26.00
CA TYR A 387 -9.53 -7.72 -27.27
C TYR A 387 -10.51 -6.68 -27.80
N GLY A 388 -10.58 -6.54 -29.13
CA GLY A 388 -11.62 -5.73 -29.76
C GLY A 388 -11.55 -4.25 -29.39
N SER A 389 -12.68 -3.56 -29.55
CA SER A 389 -12.88 -2.18 -29.09
C SER A 389 -13.90 -2.12 -27.95
N GLU A 390 -13.92 -1.00 -27.23
CA GLU A 390 -14.83 -0.78 -26.10
C GLU A 390 -16.29 -0.96 -26.53
N ALA A 391 -16.99 -1.89 -25.88
CA ALA A 391 -18.34 -2.25 -26.25
C ALA A 391 -19.36 -1.36 -25.55
N THR A 392 -20.18 -0.67 -26.34
CA THR A 392 -21.36 0.07 -25.87
C THR A 392 -22.63 -0.70 -26.20
N VAL A 393 -23.46 -0.94 -25.20
CA VAL A 393 -24.75 -1.62 -25.31
C VAL A 393 -25.88 -0.64 -24.97
N ILE A 394 -26.77 -0.36 -25.92
CA ILE A 394 -27.90 0.56 -25.74
C ILE A 394 -29.22 -0.22 -25.57
N GLY A 395 -29.88 0.00 -24.43
CA GLY A 395 -31.28 -0.37 -24.21
C GLY A 395 -32.22 0.72 -24.73
N GLY A 396 -32.78 0.54 -25.92
CA GLY A 396 -33.63 1.55 -26.55
C GLY A 396 -35.06 1.65 -25.96
N ASN A 397 -35.42 0.75 -25.04
CA ASN A 397 -36.76 0.64 -24.47
C ASN A 397 -36.70 0.87 -22.95
N ALA A 398 -37.21 2.02 -22.49
CA ALA A 398 -37.26 2.41 -21.08
C ALA A 398 -38.13 1.51 -20.18
N ALA A 399 -38.82 0.51 -20.73
CA ALA A 399 -39.61 -0.46 -19.97
C ALA A 399 -38.92 -1.82 -19.82
N VAL A 400 -37.67 -1.97 -20.30
CA VAL A 400 -36.93 -3.23 -20.30
C VAL A 400 -35.50 -2.99 -19.82
N ASP A 401 -35.02 -3.82 -18.90
CA ASP A 401 -33.63 -3.74 -18.40
C ASP A 401 -32.64 -4.17 -19.49
N VAL A 402 -31.45 -3.55 -19.55
CA VAL A 402 -30.46 -3.91 -20.58
C VAL A 402 -29.86 -5.28 -20.28
N PHE A 403 -29.50 -5.52 -19.02
CA PHE A 403 -29.00 -6.80 -18.54
C PHE A 403 -29.80 -7.26 -17.31
N THR A 404 -30.21 -8.54 -17.31
CA THR A 404 -30.78 -9.22 -16.14
C THR A 404 -29.82 -10.29 -15.66
N MET A 405 -29.24 -10.07 -14.48
CA MET A 405 -28.22 -10.93 -13.87
C MET A 405 -28.82 -12.22 -13.30
N ALA A 406 -27.96 -13.23 -13.12
CA ALA A 406 -28.26 -14.48 -12.44
C ALA A 406 -27.22 -14.77 -11.34
N ASP A 407 -27.45 -15.80 -10.53
CA ASP A 407 -26.45 -16.24 -9.55
C ASP A 407 -25.10 -16.53 -10.21
N ASN A 408 -24.02 -16.24 -9.48
CA ASN A 408 -22.63 -16.47 -9.89
C ASN A 408 -22.20 -15.80 -11.21
N SER A 409 -23.06 -14.96 -11.80
CA SER A 409 -22.80 -14.33 -13.09
C SER A 409 -21.91 -13.10 -12.94
N SER A 410 -21.24 -12.70 -14.03
CA SER A 410 -20.31 -11.58 -14.01
C SER A 410 -20.50 -10.67 -15.21
N ILE A 411 -20.53 -9.36 -14.99
CA ILE A 411 -20.53 -8.34 -16.04
C ILE A 411 -19.33 -7.42 -15.82
N VAL A 412 -18.41 -7.42 -16.78
CA VAL A 412 -17.10 -6.80 -16.61
C VAL A 412 -16.75 -5.90 -17.80
N GLY A 413 -16.58 -4.61 -17.56
CA GLY A 413 -15.95 -3.71 -18.52
C GLY A 413 -16.84 -3.20 -19.66
N LEU A 414 -18.17 -3.22 -19.51
CA LEU A 414 -19.11 -2.73 -20.52
C LEU A 414 -19.49 -1.27 -20.31
N ASN A 415 -19.82 -0.59 -21.41
CA ASN A 415 -20.55 0.68 -21.36
C ASN A 415 -22.04 0.39 -21.66
N VAL A 416 -22.90 0.58 -20.66
CA VAL A 416 -24.33 0.28 -20.72
C VAL A 416 -25.09 1.60 -20.73
N VAL A 417 -26.00 1.78 -21.70
CA VAL A 417 -26.73 3.04 -21.86
C VAL A 417 -28.22 2.79 -22.03
N GLY A 418 -29.06 3.51 -21.28
CA GLY A 418 -30.51 3.38 -21.37
C GLY A 418 -31.08 2.13 -20.72
N GLY A 419 -32.26 1.72 -21.19
CA GLY A 419 -33.08 0.68 -20.56
C GLY A 419 -34.00 1.25 -19.47
N ARG A 420 -34.80 0.37 -18.87
CA ARG A 420 -35.48 0.64 -17.60
C ARG A 420 -34.41 0.81 -16.52
N ASN A 421 -33.72 -0.28 -16.19
CA ASN A 421 -32.45 -0.28 -15.49
C ASN A 421 -31.31 -0.63 -16.45
N GLY A 422 -30.11 -0.11 -16.19
CA GLY A 422 -28.92 -0.55 -16.92
C GLY A 422 -28.61 -2.02 -16.64
N ILE A 423 -28.52 -2.37 -15.35
CA ILE A 423 -28.33 -3.75 -14.89
C ILE A 423 -29.35 -4.03 -13.80
N TYR A 424 -30.08 -5.14 -13.92
CA TYR A 424 -31.09 -5.58 -12.96
C TYR A 424 -30.75 -6.95 -12.38
N GLY A 425 -31.13 -7.18 -11.13
CA GLY A 425 -30.99 -8.45 -10.42
C GLY A 425 -32.12 -8.68 -9.42
N ASN A 426 -32.41 -9.95 -9.11
CA ASN A 426 -33.39 -10.30 -8.08
C ASN A 426 -32.91 -11.54 -7.31
N ASN A 427 -32.76 -11.43 -5.98
CA ASN A 427 -32.28 -12.47 -5.07
C ASN A 427 -30.96 -13.10 -5.56
N LEU A 428 -29.91 -12.27 -5.69
CA LEU A 428 -28.65 -12.68 -6.31
C LEU A 428 -27.57 -13.06 -5.30
N SER A 429 -26.86 -14.15 -5.59
CA SER A 429 -25.70 -14.60 -4.83
C SER A 429 -24.49 -14.88 -5.73
N GLY A 430 -23.29 -14.56 -5.23
CA GLY A 430 -22.01 -14.88 -5.88
C GLY A 430 -21.72 -14.10 -7.17
N PHE A 431 -22.50 -13.07 -7.51
CA PHE A 431 -22.33 -12.30 -8.74
C PHE A 431 -21.17 -11.29 -8.67
N THR A 432 -20.75 -10.76 -9.81
CA THR A 432 -19.78 -9.66 -9.92
C THR A 432 -20.20 -8.63 -10.98
N ILE A 433 -20.32 -7.36 -10.59
CA ILE A 433 -20.50 -6.22 -11.48
C ILE A 433 -19.23 -5.38 -11.37
N ALA A 434 -18.38 -5.35 -12.40
CA ALA A 434 -17.09 -4.67 -12.29
C ALA A 434 -16.66 -3.85 -13.50
N CYS A 435 -16.02 -2.71 -13.25
CA CYS A 435 -15.41 -1.87 -14.29
C CYS A 435 -16.40 -1.40 -15.38
N ASN A 436 -17.70 -1.40 -15.09
CA ASN A 436 -18.73 -0.97 -16.02
C ASN A 436 -18.96 0.53 -15.92
N THR A 437 -19.43 1.11 -17.01
CA THR A 437 -19.94 2.47 -17.04
C THR A 437 -21.41 2.41 -17.43
N VAL A 438 -22.30 2.86 -16.56
CA VAL A 438 -23.75 2.76 -16.76
C VAL A 438 -24.38 4.16 -16.72
N ALA A 439 -25.14 4.50 -17.76
CA ALA A 439 -25.70 5.84 -17.88
C ALA A 439 -27.05 5.92 -18.59
N GLY A 440 -27.82 6.97 -18.27
CA GLY A 440 -29.06 7.29 -18.98
C GLY A 440 -30.16 6.25 -18.82
N ALA A 441 -30.07 5.37 -17.81
CA ALA A 441 -31.17 4.47 -17.48
C ALA A 441 -32.41 5.29 -17.06
N PHE A 442 -33.59 4.79 -17.40
CA PHE A 442 -34.84 5.50 -17.09
C PHE A 442 -35.14 5.49 -15.58
N GLN A 443 -34.81 4.39 -14.92
CA GLN A 443 -34.78 4.20 -13.47
C GLN A 443 -33.31 4.19 -13.05
N ASP A 444 -32.76 3.05 -12.64
CA ASP A 444 -31.47 3.01 -11.96
C ASP A 444 -30.34 2.56 -12.88
N GLY A 445 -29.12 3.02 -12.59
CA GLY A 445 -27.93 2.47 -13.22
C GLY A 445 -27.86 0.95 -12.96
N VAL A 446 -27.92 0.58 -11.69
CA VAL A 446 -28.02 -0.81 -11.23
C VAL A 446 -29.12 -0.93 -10.19
N HIS A 447 -30.04 -1.88 -10.37
CA HIS A 447 -31.13 -2.15 -9.43
C HIS A 447 -31.10 -3.63 -9.00
N LEU A 448 -30.93 -3.90 -7.71
CA LEU A 448 -30.88 -5.25 -7.16
C LEU A 448 -32.00 -5.47 -6.11
N GLU A 449 -33.04 -6.18 -6.51
CA GLU A 449 -34.17 -6.56 -5.64
C GLU A 449 -33.84 -7.80 -4.79
N GLY A 450 -34.44 -7.89 -3.61
CA GLY A 450 -34.32 -9.00 -2.67
C GLY A 450 -32.94 -9.13 -2.04
N ASP A 451 -32.67 -10.31 -1.48
CA ASP A 451 -31.43 -10.60 -0.78
C ASP A 451 -30.25 -10.68 -1.76
N THR A 452 -29.29 -9.78 -1.58
CA THR A 452 -28.15 -9.61 -2.48
C THR A 452 -26.85 -9.88 -1.74
N ASN A 453 -26.03 -10.78 -2.29
CA ASN A 453 -24.69 -11.11 -1.79
C ASN A 453 -23.69 -11.28 -2.94
N GLY A 454 -22.90 -10.26 -3.23
CA GLY A 454 -21.97 -10.27 -4.37
C GLY A 454 -21.04 -9.06 -4.39
N ASN A 455 -20.29 -8.90 -5.49
CA ASN A 455 -19.30 -7.84 -5.62
C ASN A 455 -19.70 -6.80 -6.66
N ILE A 456 -19.64 -5.53 -6.30
CA ILE A 456 -19.87 -4.37 -7.17
C ILE A 456 -18.63 -3.48 -7.05
N THR A 457 -17.73 -3.55 -8.04
CA THR A 457 -16.40 -2.93 -7.92
C THR A 457 -15.97 -2.07 -9.10
N ASP A 458 -15.41 -0.90 -8.85
CA ASP A 458 -14.83 -0.01 -9.86
C ASP A 458 -15.81 0.38 -10.99
N ASN A 459 -17.10 0.50 -10.69
CA ASN A 459 -18.10 0.93 -11.67
C ASN A 459 -18.31 2.45 -11.64
N THR A 460 -18.86 2.99 -12.72
CA THR A 460 -19.27 4.38 -12.82
C THR A 460 -20.75 4.46 -13.18
N PHE A 461 -21.54 5.18 -12.38
CA PHE A 461 -22.98 5.39 -12.57
C PHE A 461 -23.25 6.90 -12.73
N TYR A 462 -23.83 7.33 -13.86
CA TYR A 462 -24.16 8.74 -14.06
C TYR A 462 -25.36 8.99 -14.96
N ASP A 463 -26.02 10.15 -14.80
CA ASP A 463 -27.21 10.53 -15.55
C ASP A 463 -28.34 9.47 -15.51
N ASN A 464 -28.48 8.71 -14.41
CA ASN A 464 -29.57 7.75 -14.23
C ASN A 464 -30.71 8.39 -13.42
N GLY A 465 -31.94 7.93 -13.63
CA GLY A 465 -33.08 8.26 -12.76
C GLY A 465 -33.74 9.63 -12.96
N LEU A 466 -33.28 10.44 -13.92
CA LEU A 466 -33.69 11.84 -14.10
C LEU A 466 -35.21 12.16 -14.22
N PRO A 467 -36.14 11.22 -14.49
CA PRO A 467 -37.58 11.48 -14.42
C PRO A 467 -38.33 10.78 -13.26
N THR A 468 -37.68 9.99 -12.40
CA THR A 468 -38.40 9.07 -11.49
C THR A 468 -38.00 9.03 -10.01
N PHE A 469 -37.04 9.82 -9.52
CA PHE A 469 -36.53 9.69 -8.14
C PHE A 469 -35.67 8.43 -7.95
N ASN A 470 -34.66 8.26 -8.81
CA ASN A 470 -33.95 6.98 -8.99
C ASN A 470 -32.41 7.12 -9.03
N ASP A 471 -31.71 5.98 -8.89
CA ASP A 471 -30.38 5.96 -8.27
C ASP A 471 -29.24 5.58 -9.23
N GLY A 472 -28.01 5.95 -8.85
CA GLY A 472 -26.82 5.37 -9.45
C GLY A 472 -26.76 3.85 -9.20
N LEU A 473 -26.90 3.45 -7.93
CA LEU A 473 -27.00 2.07 -7.48
C LEU A 473 -28.10 1.93 -6.42
N GLU A 474 -29.13 1.13 -6.73
CA GLU A 474 -30.23 0.76 -5.84
C GLU A 474 -30.10 -0.72 -5.41
N ILE A 475 -30.18 -0.98 -4.10
CA ILE A 475 -30.18 -2.34 -3.53
C ILE A 475 -31.23 -2.44 -2.42
N GLU A 476 -32.15 -3.42 -2.51
CA GLU A 476 -33.16 -3.66 -1.47
C GLU A 476 -32.51 -4.22 -0.19
N ASN A 477 -31.84 -5.39 -0.27
CA ASN A 477 -31.23 -6.02 0.91
C ASN A 477 -29.77 -6.44 0.64
N PHE A 478 -28.81 -5.65 1.14
CA PHE A 478 -27.40 -6.01 1.08
C PHE A 478 -27.00 -6.89 2.29
N THR A 479 -26.84 -8.18 2.02
CA THR A 479 -26.60 -9.20 3.05
C THR A 479 -25.13 -9.65 3.13
N GLY A 480 -24.32 -9.36 2.11
CA GLY A 480 -22.93 -9.76 2.05
C GLY A 480 -22.20 -9.39 0.76
N GLY A 481 -20.88 -9.57 0.75
CA GLY A 481 -20.03 -9.23 -0.39
C GLY A 481 -19.40 -7.84 -0.25
N THR A 482 -19.05 -7.22 -1.37
CA THR A 482 -18.28 -5.96 -1.41
C THR A 482 -18.85 -4.95 -2.40
N ILE A 483 -19.07 -3.71 -1.96
CA ILE A 483 -19.32 -2.56 -2.84
C ILE A 483 -18.11 -1.64 -2.71
N SER A 484 -17.24 -1.56 -3.72
CA SER A 484 -15.99 -0.80 -3.57
C SER A 484 -15.44 -0.12 -4.81
N GLY A 485 -14.85 1.06 -4.65
CA GLY A 485 -14.22 1.79 -5.76
C GLY A 485 -15.22 2.35 -6.78
N ASN A 486 -16.52 2.36 -6.47
CA ASN A 486 -17.54 2.83 -7.40
C ASN A 486 -17.65 4.36 -7.33
N LEU A 487 -17.97 4.97 -8.47
CA LEU A 487 -18.22 6.40 -8.62
C LEU A 487 -19.66 6.63 -9.09
N ALA A 488 -20.45 7.37 -8.31
CA ALA A 488 -21.80 7.79 -8.68
C ALA A 488 -21.86 9.33 -8.72
N TYR A 489 -22.22 9.89 -9.88
CA TYR A 489 -22.34 11.34 -10.07
C TYR A 489 -23.43 11.75 -11.04
N ASP A 490 -23.97 12.96 -10.91
CA ASP A 490 -25.09 13.46 -11.73
C ASP A 490 -26.30 12.50 -11.77
N ASN A 491 -26.53 11.73 -10.70
CA ASN A 491 -27.76 10.96 -10.49
C ASN A 491 -28.68 11.72 -9.53
N GLU A 492 -29.83 11.14 -9.21
CA GLU A 492 -30.69 11.69 -8.16
C GLU A 492 -30.10 11.39 -6.78
N TYR A 493 -29.98 10.11 -6.42
CA TYR A 493 -29.13 9.65 -5.32
C TYR A 493 -27.91 8.92 -5.89
N GLY A 494 -26.76 9.03 -5.20
CA GLY A 494 -25.55 8.31 -5.61
C GLY A 494 -25.70 6.80 -5.39
N PHE A 495 -25.99 6.42 -4.15
CA PHE A 495 -26.18 5.05 -3.71
C PHE A 495 -27.37 4.98 -2.76
N TYR A 496 -28.40 4.21 -3.12
CA TYR A 496 -29.56 3.95 -2.29
C TYR A 496 -29.57 2.48 -1.87
N ILE A 497 -29.58 2.22 -0.56
CA ILE A 497 -29.58 0.86 -0.02
C ILE A 497 -30.59 0.77 1.12
N GLN A 498 -31.76 0.20 0.84
CA GLN A 498 -32.83 0.11 1.83
C GLN A 498 -32.40 -0.67 3.09
N THR A 499 -31.67 -1.78 2.99
CA THR A 499 -31.19 -2.48 4.18
C THR A 499 -29.77 -3.01 4.04
N VAL A 500 -28.92 -2.63 4.98
CA VAL A 500 -27.56 -3.19 5.14
C VAL A 500 -27.53 -4.08 6.38
N SER A 501 -27.35 -5.38 6.18
CA SER A 501 -27.22 -6.37 7.26
C SER A 501 -25.86 -7.05 7.33
N GLY A 502 -25.02 -6.87 6.30
CA GLY A 502 -23.69 -7.46 6.22
C GLY A 502 -22.83 -6.89 5.09
N GLY A 503 -21.67 -7.51 4.85
CA GLY A 503 -20.76 -7.11 3.78
C GLY A 503 -19.88 -5.89 4.09
N THR A 504 -19.21 -5.38 3.07
CA THR A 504 -18.32 -4.21 3.15
C THR A 504 -18.61 -3.23 2.03
N ILE A 505 -18.87 -1.97 2.39
CA ILE A 505 -19.06 -0.85 1.48
C ILE A 505 -17.88 0.10 1.71
N SER A 506 -16.96 0.20 0.75
CA SER A 506 -15.72 0.95 0.97
C SER A 506 -15.11 1.62 -0.25
N ASN A 507 -14.44 2.75 -0.05
CA ASN A 507 -13.75 3.47 -1.13
C ASN A 507 -14.69 3.87 -2.29
N ASN A 508 -15.98 4.07 -2.02
CA ASN A 508 -16.92 4.59 -3.02
C ASN A 508 -16.98 6.12 -2.95
N THR A 509 -17.26 6.75 -4.07
CA THR A 509 -17.42 8.20 -4.19
C THR A 509 -18.81 8.51 -4.74
N ALA A 510 -19.57 9.32 -4.00
CA ALA A 510 -20.82 9.93 -4.45
C ALA A 510 -20.60 11.45 -4.55
N GLU A 511 -20.71 12.00 -5.76
CA GLU A 511 -20.49 13.43 -5.98
C GLU A 511 -21.47 14.07 -6.95
N TYR A 512 -21.88 15.32 -6.69
CA TYR A 512 -22.79 16.07 -7.58
C TYR A 512 -24.12 15.35 -7.87
N ASN A 513 -24.60 14.52 -6.94
CA ASN A 513 -25.95 13.97 -7.04
C ASN A 513 -26.96 15.03 -6.57
N SER A 514 -28.20 14.93 -7.08
CA SER A 514 -29.22 15.96 -6.86
C SER A 514 -29.77 15.96 -5.44
N TYR A 515 -29.76 14.81 -4.76
CA TYR A 515 -30.13 14.60 -3.37
C TYR A 515 -28.92 14.09 -2.58
N ASP A 516 -29.00 12.92 -1.96
CA ASP A 516 -27.97 12.41 -1.07
C ASP A 516 -26.86 11.67 -1.82
N GLY A 517 -25.66 11.72 -1.26
CA GLY A 517 -24.55 10.91 -1.74
C GLY A 517 -24.82 9.41 -1.50
N PHE A 518 -25.16 9.07 -0.25
CA PHE A 518 -25.53 7.74 0.17
C PHE A 518 -26.79 7.83 1.03
N ASP A 519 -27.82 7.08 0.66
CA ASP A 519 -29.08 6.96 1.38
C ASP A 519 -29.29 5.49 1.81
N ILE A 520 -29.54 5.28 3.09
CA ILE A 520 -29.63 3.97 3.74
C ILE A 520 -30.81 3.95 4.71
N ASP A 521 -31.92 3.28 4.37
CA ASP A 521 -33.07 3.23 5.28
C ASP A 521 -32.77 2.48 6.58
N GLU A 522 -32.13 1.30 6.51
CA GLU A 522 -31.85 0.48 7.69
C GLU A 522 -30.39 -0.01 7.75
N PHE A 523 -29.63 0.49 8.73
CA PHE A 523 -28.26 0.01 9.01
C PHE A 523 -28.21 -0.94 10.22
N ASN A 524 -28.39 -2.23 9.93
CA ASN A 524 -28.46 -3.30 10.93
C ASN A 524 -27.13 -4.04 11.14
N GLY A 525 -26.16 -3.92 10.22
CA GLY A 525 -24.88 -4.62 10.27
C GLY A 525 -23.92 -4.27 9.15
N GLY A 526 -22.79 -4.97 9.07
CA GLY A 526 -21.78 -4.75 8.02
C GLY A 526 -20.72 -3.67 8.36
N THR A 527 -19.95 -3.28 7.36
CA THR A 527 -18.89 -2.27 7.48
C THR A 527 -18.99 -1.25 6.37
N PHE A 528 -19.12 0.02 6.74
CA PHE A 528 -19.14 1.17 5.85
C PHE A 528 -17.88 2.01 6.10
N THR A 529 -16.90 2.01 5.20
CA THR A 529 -15.60 2.62 5.49
C THR A 529 -14.88 3.27 4.32
N GLU A 530 -14.18 4.38 4.55
CA GLU A 530 -13.39 5.09 3.52
C GLU A 530 -14.22 5.56 2.32
N ASN A 531 -15.52 5.81 2.50
CA ASN A 531 -16.38 6.37 1.44
C ASN A 531 -16.36 7.90 1.50
N LEU A 532 -16.56 8.52 0.34
CA LEU A 532 -16.56 9.97 0.15
C LEU A 532 -17.91 10.41 -0.43
N ALA A 533 -18.60 11.30 0.27
CA ALA A 533 -19.77 12.01 -0.22
C ALA A 533 -19.45 13.52 -0.30
N GLN A 534 -19.56 14.11 -1.48
CA GLN A 534 -19.24 15.52 -1.65
C GLN A 534 -20.08 16.25 -2.71
N TYR A 535 -20.37 17.53 -2.48
CA TYR A 535 -21.10 18.36 -3.45
C TYR A 535 -22.46 17.80 -3.85
N ASN A 536 -23.11 17.02 -2.97
CA ASN A 536 -24.46 16.53 -3.21
C ASN A 536 -25.48 17.57 -2.77
N GLY A 537 -26.64 17.58 -3.42
CA GLY A 537 -27.68 18.60 -3.25
C GLY A 537 -28.46 18.51 -1.94
N GLU A 538 -28.33 17.42 -1.21
CA GLU A 538 -28.81 17.30 0.19
C GLU A 538 -27.68 16.77 1.09
N ASP A 539 -27.81 15.58 1.69
CA ASP A 539 -26.87 15.06 2.68
C ASP A 539 -25.69 14.32 2.05
N GLY A 540 -24.57 14.28 2.77
CA GLY A 540 -23.48 13.39 2.39
C GLY A 540 -23.87 11.93 2.58
N PHE A 541 -24.31 11.60 3.80
CA PHE A 541 -24.84 10.30 4.18
C PHE A 541 -26.15 10.50 4.93
N TYR A 542 -27.24 9.98 4.38
CA TYR A 542 -28.55 9.91 5.02
C TYR A 542 -28.81 8.49 5.52
N LEU A 543 -29.18 8.37 6.78
CA LEU A 543 -29.58 7.11 7.43
C LEU A 543 -30.97 7.32 8.04
N ASP A 544 -32.02 6.95 7.29
CA ASP A 544 -33.44 7.23 7.62
C ASP A 544 -33.93 6.47 8.87
N GLY A 545 -33.32 5.33 9.18
CA GLY A 545 -33.68 4.51 10.33
C GLY A 545 -32.56 4.38 11.35
N ASP A 546 -32.95 3.91 12.54
CA ASP A 546 -32.05 3.68 13.66
C ASP A 546 -30.82 2.84 13.28
N VAL A 547 -29.64 3.36 13.62
CA VAL A 547 -28.40 2.57 13.61
C VAL A 547 -28.47 1.54 14.74
N ASN A 548 -28.66 0.27 14.37
CA ASN A 548 -28.83 -0.84 15.31
C ASN A 548 -27.58 -1.71 15.48
N GLY A 549 -26.61 -1.60 14.56
CA GLY A 549 -25.42 -2.45 14.53
C GLY A 549 -24.34 -1.97 13.57
N GLY A 550 -23.36 -2.84 13.29
CA GLY A 550 -22.32 -2.58 12.29
C GLY A 550 -21.26 -1.55 12.68
N VAL A 551 -20.42 -1.20 11.70
CA VAL A 551 -19.33 -0.22 11.84
C VAL A 551 -19.40 0.78 10.69
N PHE A 552 -19.47 2.05 11.03
CA PHE A 552 -19.40 3.20 10.13
C PHE A 552 -18.12 3.97 10.45
N SER A 553 -17.07 3.87 9.62
CA SER A 553 -15.76 4.41 9.99
C SER A 553 -14.96 5.08 8.88
N ASN A 554 -14.22 6.14 9.21
CA ASN A 554 -13.31 6.82 8.26
C ASN A 554 -14.01 7.30 6.97
N ASN A 555 -15.30 7.57 7.01
CA ASN A 555 -16.03 8.15 5.88
C ASN A 555 -15.92 9.68 5.94
N ILE A 556 -16.01 10.32 4.77
CA ILE A 556 -15.86 11.76 4.63
C ILE A 556 -17.11 12.33 3.94
N ALA A 557 -17.78 13.25 4.59
CA ALA A 557 -18.85 14.06 4.03
C ALA A 557 -18.38 15.52 3.93
N ARG A 558 -18.40 16.13 2.75
CA ARG A 558 -17.98 17.54 2.63
C ARG A 558 -18.68 18.32 1.55
N HIS A 559 -18.90 19.61 1.79
CA HIS A 559 -19.52 20.51 0.81
C HIS A 559 -20.87 20.02 0.28
N ASN A 560 -21.64 19.31 1.10
CA ASN A 560 -23.02 18.97 0.75
C ASN A 560 -23.94 20.11 1.19
N ASP A 561 -25.02 20.33 0.43
CA ASP A 561 -25.93 21.46 0.60
C ASP A 561 -26.85 21.31 1.84
N ASN A 562 -26.80 20.16 2.53
CA ASN A 562 -27.46 19.92 3.81
C ASN A 562 -26.47 19.38 4.89
N PHE A 563 -26.73 18.23 5.51
CA PHE A 563 -25.90 17.66 6.57
C PHE A 563 -24.72 16.85 6.03
N GLY A 564 -23.66 16.71 6.85
CA GLY A 564 -22.59 15.76 6.55
C GLY A 564 -23.07 14.30 6.71
N PHE A 565 -23.48 13.97 7.92
CA PHE A 565 -24.11 12.70 8.29
C PHE A 565 -25.43 13.01 8.98
N ASN A 566 -26.54 12.66 8.36
CA ASN A 566 -27.88 12.78 8.92
C ASN A 566 -28.39 11.39 9.28
N MET A 567 -28.71 11.20 10.55
CA MET A 567 -29.16 9.93 11.10
C MET A 567 -30.47 10.17 11.86
N ASP A 568 -31.39 9.23 11.80
CA ASP A 568 -32.58 9.24 12.66
C ASP A 568 -32.16 9.03 14.13
N GLY A 569 -31.99 7.79 14.59
CA GLY A 569 -31.48 7.49 15.92
C GLY A 569 -30.34 6.48 15.96
N MET A 570 -29.93 6.11 17.17
CA MET A 570 -28.89 5.09 17.37
C MET A 570 -29.17 4.26 18.63
N THR A 571 -29.38 2.96 18.43
CA THR A 571 -29.54 1.99 19.53
C THR A 571 -28.29 1.12 19.73
N GLY A 572 -27.42 1.02 18.72
CA GLY A 572 -26.23 0.18 18.71
C GLY A 572 -25.20 0.60 17.67
N GLY A 573 -24.22 -0.28 17.38
CA GLY A 573 -23.20 -0.02 16.35
C GLY A 573 -22.06 0.90 16.78
N THR A 574 -21.19 1.24 15.82
CA THR A 574 -20.01 2.10 16.05
C THR A 574 -19.84 3.09 14.91
N PHE A 575 -19.82 4.38 15.24
CA PHE A 575 -19.43 5.48 14.37
C PHE A 575 -18.06 5.99 14.78
N SER A 576 -17.02 5.78 13.97
CA SER A 576 -15.66 6.14 14.37
C SER A 576 -14.74 6.71 13.29
N GLY A 577 -14.03 7.78 13.61
CA GLY A 577 -13.06 8.38 12.68
C GLY A 577 -13.70 9.04 11.45
N ASN A 578 -15.01 9.22 11.42
CA ASN A 578 -15.69 9.89 10.31
C ASN A 578 -15.45 11.41 10.37
N ARG A 579 -15.53 12.06 9.21
CA ARG A 579 -15.22 13.48 9.07
C ARG A 579 -16.30 14.21 8.27
N ALA A 580 -16.91 15.21 8.88
CA ALA A 580 -17.87 16.10 8.25
C ALA A 580 -17.25 17.50 8.12
N GLU A 581 -17.10 18.02 6.90
CA GLU A 581 -16.48 19.34 6.67
C GLU A 581 -17.26 20.23 5.73
N ASP A 582 -17.41 21.50 6.08
CA ASP A 582 -17.91 22.51 5.17
C ASP A 582 -19.27 22.13 4.54
N ASN A 583 -20.13 21.43 5.29
CA ASN A 583 -21.53 21.19 4.91
C ASN A 583 -22.38 22.36 5.41
N ASP A 584 -23.48 22.64 4.72
CA ASP A 584 -24.29 23.83 5.00
C ASP A 584 -25.07 23.74 6.33
N TYR A 585 -25.38 22.52 6.80
CA TYR A 585 -26.05 22.25 8.08
C TYR A 585 -25.10 21.55 9.06
N ALA A 586 -25.60 20.73 10.00
CA ALA A 586 -24.74 20.08 10.99
C ALA A 586 -23.79 19.05 10.36
N GLY A 587 -22.61 18.88 10.96
CA GLY A 587 -21.66 17.86 10.54
C GLY A 587 -22.21 16.45 10.78
N PHE A 588 -22.73 16.23 11.98
CA PHE A 588 -23.45 15.01 12.39
C PHE A 588 -24.77 15.41 13.04
N ALA A 589 -25.89 14.90 12.53
CA ALA A 589 -27.22 15.10 13.10
C ALA A 589 -27.83 13.76 13.51
N PHE A 590 -28.50 13.76 14.67
CA PHE A 590 -29.33 12.67 15.19
C PHE A 590 -30.72 13.26 15.47
N LEU A 591 -31.72 12.87 14.69
CA LEU A 591 -33.05 13.47 14.70
C LEU A 591 -34.05 12.76 15.64
N ASP A 592 -33.76 11.52 16.04
CA ASP A 592 -34.46 10.72 17.05
C ASP A 592 -33.46 10.24 18.13
N SER A 593 -33.97 9.46 19.08
CA SER A 593 -33.30 9.12 20.31
C SER A 593 -32.03 8.29 20.13
N VAL A 594 -31.01 8.64 20.92
CA VAL A 594 -29.79 7.84 21.04
C VAL A 594 -29.84 7.08 22.36
N THR A 595 -30.00 5.76 22.27
CA THR A 595 -30.17 4.87 23.45
C THR A 595 -28.94 3.98 23.68
N GLY A 596 -28.01 3.92 22.72
CA GLY A 596 -26.83 3.07 22.80
C GLY A 596 -25.75 3.38 21.76
N GLY A 597 -24.84 2.44 21.55
CA GLY A 597 -23.79 2.57 20.54
C GLY A 597 -22.52 3.31 21.00
N THR A 598 -21.58 3.49 20.06
CA THR A 598 -20.31 4.21 20.27
C THR A 598 -20.06 5.21 19.16
N ILE A 599 -19.87 6.47 19.53
CA ILE A 599 -19.52 7.59 18.64
C ILE A 599 -18.15 8.09 19.08
N SER A 600 -17.10 7.80 18.32
CA SER A 600 -15.73 8.08 18.76
C SER A 600 -14.78 8.62 17.70
N ASN A 601 -13.93 9.57 18.08
CA ASN A 601 -12.92 10.16 17.19
C ASN A 601 -13.49 10.73 15.88
N ASN A 602 -14.77 11.11 15.85
CA ASN A 602 -15.36 11.77 14.70
C ASN A 602 -15.00 13.27 14.72
N VAL A 603 -14.91 13.87 13.54
CA VAL A 603 -14.50 15.27 13.38
C VAL A 603 -15.52 16.05 12.59
N ALA A 604 -16.13 17.06 13.21
CA ALA A 604 -16.97 18.05 12.55
C ALA A 604 -16.21 19.39 12.47
N LEU A 605 -16.06 19.92 11.26
CA LEU A 605 -15.28 21.11 10.99
C LEU A 605 -15.98 22.07 10.02
N ARG A 606 -16.21 23.32 10.43
CA ARG A 606 -16.82 24.36 9.56
C ARG A 606 -18.19 23.99 8.99
N ASN A 607 -19.00 23.29 9.78
CA ASN A 607 -20.42 23.07 9.50
C ASN A 607 -21.25 24.14 10.24
N ASP A 608 -22.57 24.14 10.14
CA ASP A 608 -23.41 25.04 10.96
C ASP A 608 -23.31 24.65 12.45
N ASP A 609 -23.72 23.43 12.82
CA ASP A 609 -23.38 22.80 14.12
C ASP A 609 -22.38 21.65 13.92
N GLY A 610 -21.56 21.35 14.91
CA GLY A 610 -20.65 20.21 14.81
C GLY A 610 -21.40 18.87 14.93
N PHE A 611 -22.00 18.65 16.09
CA PHE A 611 -22.87 17.52 16.40
C PHE A 611 -24.19 18.05 16.96
N TYR A 612 -25.30 17.67 16.32
CA TYR A 612 -26.65 18.06 16.70
C TYR A 612 -27.46 16.83 17.11
N PHE A 613 -28.10 16.89 18.28
CA PHE A 613 -29.00 15.86 18.79
C PHE A 613 -30.34 16.52 19.06
N ASP A 614 -31.34 16.20 18.24
CA ASP A 614 -32.68 16.83 18.28
C ASP A 614 -33.59 16.23 19.36
N ASP A 615 -33.32 14.98 19.78
CA ASP A 615 -34.11 14.28 20.78
C ASP A 615 -33.27 13.71 21.93
N VAL A 616 -33.94 12.98 22.83
CA VAL A 616 -33.37 12.46 24.08
C VAL A 616 -32.20 11.50 23.85
N VAL A 617 -31.16 11.66 24.66
CA VAL A 617 -30.01 10.75 24.68
C VAL A 617 -30.02 9.99 26.00
N THR A 618 -30.37 8.70 25.98
CA THR A 618 -30.55 7.87 27.17
C THR A 618 -29.49 6.77 27.33
N GLY A 619 -28.37 6.91 26.63
CA GLY A 619 -27.25 5.96 26.69
C GLY A 619 -26.12 6.32 25.73
N GLY A 620 -25.32 5.33 25.37
CA GLY A 620 -24.23 5.47 24.40
C GLY A 620 -22.91 6.00 24.98
N THR A 621 -21.83 5.81 24.21
CA THR A 621 -20.48 6.30 24.54
C THR A 621 -20.00 7.26 23.46
N PHE A 622 -19.71 8.50 23.87
CA PHE A 622 -19.22 9.58 23.03
C PHE A 622 -17.81 9.94 23.48
N THR A 623 -16.79 9.60 22.69
CA THR A 623 -15.41 9.83 23.13
C THR A 623 -14.42 10.29 22.07
N GLY A 624 -13.60 11.28 22.40
CA GLY A 624 -12.57 11.77 21.49
C GLY A 624 -13.11 12.51 20.27
N ASN A 625 -14.39 12.88 20.24
CA ASN A 625 -14.97 13.60 19.11
C ASN A 625 -14.53 15.08 19.13
N ILE A 626 -14.38 15.66 17.94
CA ILE A 626 -13.86 17.01 17.76
C ILE A 626 -14.88 17.82 16.96
N ALA A 627 -15.32 18.95 17.50
CA ALA A 627 -16.25 19.87 16.86
C ALA A 627 -15.65 21.29 16.84
N ASN A 628 -15.05 21.66 15.72
CA ASN A 628 -14.30 22.91 15.65
C ASN A 628 -14.78 23.83 14.53
N GLN A 629 -14.66 25.14 14.74
CA GLN A 629 -14.93 26.15 13.71
C GLN A 629 -16.32 26.06 13.08
N ASN A 630 -17.28 25.46 13.79
CA ASN A 630 -18.67 25.42 13.31
C ASN A 630 -19.32 26.79 13.56
N ARG A 631 -20.28 27.15 12.73
CA ARG A 631 -20.90 28.48 12.74
C ARG A 631 -21.66 28.76 14.03
N TYR A 632 -22.28 27.73 14.61
CA TYR A 632 -23.04 27.78 15.84
C TYR A 632 -22.32 26.95 16.92
N ASN A 633 -22.88 25.82 17.34
CA ASN A 633 -22.35 25.06 18.46
C ASN A 633 -21.36 23.98 18.02
N GLY A 634 -20.45 23.62 18.92
CA GLY A 634 -19.63 22.42 18.73
C GLY A 634 -20.49 21.16 18.90
N PHE A 635 -21.09 21.01 20.08
CA PHE A 635 -22.05 19.95 20.38
C PHE A 635 -23.33 20.59 20.92
N TYR A 636 -24.48 20.18 20.40
CA TYR A 636 -25.78 20.67 20.87
C TYR A 636 -26.74 19.51 21.11
N PHE A 637 -27.09 19.32 22.38
CA PHE A 637 -28.15 18.42 22.83
C PHE A 637 -29.39 19.25 23.15
N SER A 638 -30.38 19.26 22.26
CA SER A 638 -31.58 20.12 22.40
C SER A 638 -32.61 19.57 23.39
N ASN A 639 -32.39 18.35 23.90
CA ASN A 639 -33.29 17.66 24.81
C ASN A 639 -32.51 16.96 25.95
N ALA A 640 -33.24 16.24 26.81
CA ALA A 640 -32.68 15.63 28.00
C ALA A 640 -31.67 14.51 27.70
N VAL A 641 -30.57 14.53 28.46
CA VAL A 641 -29.55 13.48 28.45
C VAL A 641 -29.50 12.71 29.78
N SER A 642 -29.49 11.39 29.72
CA SER A 642 -29.38 10.48 30.88
C SER A 642 -28.55 9.25 30.53
N ASP A 643 -27.89 8.62 31.50
CA ASP A 643 -27.12 7.37 31.33
C ASP A 643 -26.05 7.36 30.21
N MET A 644 -25.77 8.50 29.57
CA MET A 644 -24.73 8.63 28.54
C MET A 644 -23.33 8.74 29.15
N THR A 645 -22.31 8.33 28.40
CA THR A 645 -20.90 8.63 28.70
C THR A 645 -20.35 9.60 27.65
N PHE A 646 -20.12 10.86 28.03
CA PHE A 646 -19.57 11.91 27.18
C PHE A 646 -18.18 12.32 27.68
N THR A 647 -17.13 11.80 27.07
CA THR A 647 -15.76 11.94 27.59
C THR A 647 -14.69 12.30 26.57
N GLN A 648 -13.73 13.14 26.95
CA GLN A 648 -12.59 13.49 26.09
C GLN A 648 -12.99 14.12 24.75
N ASN A 649 -14.17 14.75 24.68
CA ASN A 649 -14.60 15.49 23.50
C ASN A 649 -14.05 16.92 23.53
N SER A 650 -13.82 17.50 22.35
CA SER A 650 -13.24 18.83 22.18
C SER A 650 -14.14 19.68 21.30
N ALA A 651 -14.51 20.85 21.79
CA ALA A 651 -15.18 21.89 21.02
C ALA A 651 -14.35 23.17 21.01
N ALA A 652 -13.94 23.66 19.84
CA ALA A 652 -13.11 24.86 19.79
C ALA A 652 -13.43 25.80 18.62
N HIS A 653 -13.37 27.10 18.89
CA HIS A 653 -13.57 28.15 17.89
C HIS A 653 -14.93 28.08 17.19
N ASN A 654 -15.97 27.59 17.88
CA ASN A 654 -17.33 27.61 17.34
C ASN A 654 -17.97 29.00 17.55
N GLY A 655 -18.90 29.38 16.67
CA GLY A 655 -19.47 30.73 16.64
C GLY A 655 -20.56 31.02 17.69
N VAL A 656 -20.96 30.01 18.46
CA VAL A 656 -21.79 30.11 19.67
C VAL A 656 -21.11 29.27 20.76
N ASN A 657 -21.79 28.27 21.35
CA ASN A 657 -21.29 27.53 22.49
C ASN A 657 -20.35 26.40 22.07
N GLY A 658 -19.38 26.07 22.93
CA GLY A 658 -18.58 24.87 22.74
C GLY A 658 -19.46 23.62 22.84
N ILE A 659 -20.08 23.42 23.99
CA ILE A 659 -20.93 22.26 24.30
C ILE A 659 -22.19 22.75 25.01
N LYS A 660 -23.36 22.56 24.38
CA LYS A 660 -24.67 22.94 24.93
C LYS A 660 -25.51 21.71 25.28
N PHE A 661 -26.07 21.72 26.48
CA PHE A 661 -27.07 20.73 26.91
C PHE A 661 -28.35 21.45 27.36
N ASP A 662 -29.50 20.99 26.87
CA ASP A 662 -30.77 21.42 27.44
C ASP A 662 -30.92 20.89 28.88
N THR A 663 -31.07 19.58 29.06
CA THR A 663 -31.29 19.02 30.40
C THR A 663 -30.34 17.88 30.69
N ILE A 664 -29.57 17.96 31.78
CA ILE A 664 -28.78 16.83 32.27
C ILE A 664 -29.54 16.10 33.38
N SER A 665 -29.70 14.80 33.21
CA SER A 665 -30.41 13.93 34.14
C SER A 665 -29.50 12.88 34.78
N SER A 666 -30.06 12.09 35.71
CA SER A 666 -29.34 11.04 36.42
C SER A 666 -28.63 10.06 35.49
N GLY A 667 -27.46 9.56 35.92
CA GLY A 667 -26.70 8.55 35.20
C GLY A 667 -25.78 9.08 34.10
N ALA A 668 -25.99 10.31 33.61
CA ALA A 668 -25.08 10.92 32.64
C ALA A 668 -23.70 11.19 33.28
N LEU A 669 -22.64 10.86 32.54
CA LEU A 669 -21.24 11.18 32.88
C LEU A 669 -20.65 12.08 31.80
N ILE A 670 -20.37 13.33 32.17
CA ILE A 670 -19.76 14.34 31.32
C ILE A 670 -18.38 14.63 31.91
N SER A 671 -17.32 14.08 31.33
CA SER A 671 -15.99 14.25 31.92
C SER A 671 -14.81 14.37 30.96
N GLU A 672 -13.77 15.09 31.38
CA GLU A 672 -12.55 15.28 30.59
C GLU A 672 -12.79 15.97 29.23
N ASN A 673 -13.90 16.69 29.08
CA ASN A 673 -14.20 17.42 27.85
C ASN A 673 -13.56 18.81 27.89
N THR A 674 -13.29 19.35 26.71
CA THR A 674 -12.67 20.67 26.53
C THR A 674 -13.52 21.57 25.64
N ALA A 675 -13.75 22.79 26.09
CA ALA A 675 -14.39 23.85 25.32
C ALA A 675 -13.46 25.07 25.27
N ILE A 676 -12.92 25.40 24.09
CA ILE A 676 -11.82 26.35 23.96
C ILE A 676 -12.13 27.44 22.93
N ALA A 677 -12.07 28.69 23.38
CA ALA A 677 -12.11 29.86 22.51
C ALA A 677 -13.30 29.87 21.54
N ASN A 678 -14.48 29.48 22.04
CA ASN A 678 -15.75 29.66 21.34
C ASN A 678 -16.23 31.11 21.50
N ASP A 679 -17.06 31.56 20.57
CA ASP A 679 -17.52 32.96 20.49
C ASP A 679 -18.62 33.28 21.53
N ASP A 680 -19.14 32.27 22.22
CA ASP A 680 -20.07 32.39 23.35
C ASP A 680 -19.52 31.59 24.56
N ASP A 681 -20.30 30.73 25.21
CA ASP A 681 -19.86 29.95 26.38
C ASP A 681 -19.01 28.73 26.02
N GLY A 682 -18.19 28.31 27.00
CA GLY A 682 -17.54 27.01 26.93
C GLY A 682 -18.55 25.86 27.01
N PHE A 683 -19.24 25.81 28.14
CA PHE A 683 -20.33 24.87 28.39
C PHE A 683 -21.57 25.64 28.79
N ASP A 684 -22.68 25.35 28.13
CA ASP A 684 -23.99 25.94 28.40
C ASP A 684 -24.95 24.82 28.84
N PHE A 685 -25.58 25.01 29.99
CA PHE A 685 -26.60 24.12 30.53
C PHE A 685 -27.90 24.88 30.79
N THR A 686 -29.02 24.45 30.21
CA THR A 686 -30.32 24.97 30.66
C THR A 686 -30.62 24.44 32.07
N THR A 687 -30.81 23.12 32.24
CA THR A 687 -31.15 22.52 33.54
C THR A 687 -30.20 21.39 33.92
N VAL A 688 -29.75 21.37 35.17
CA VAL A 688 -28.99 20.24 35.74
C VAL A 688 -29.78 19.57 36.85
N ASN A 689 -30.29 18.37 36.56
CA ASN A 689 -31.10 17.55 37.45
C ASN A 689 -30.49 16.14 37.65
N GLY A 690 -29.18 16.08 37.85
CA GLY A 690 -28.47 14.85 38.13
C GLY A 690 -27.13 14.76 37.43
N GLY A 691 -26.67 13.53 37.22
CA GLY A 691 -25.44 13.25 36.50
C GLY A 691 -24.15 13.60 37.26
N MET A 692 -23.03 13.38 36.57
CA MET A 692 -21.68 13.68 37.01
C MET A 692 -20.99 14.52 35.94
N ILE A 693 -20.80 15.80 36.20
CA ILE A 693 -20.09 16.74 35.34
C ILE A 693 -18.75 17.00 36.00
N VAL A 694 -17.69 16.32 35.55
CA VAL A 694 -16.41 16.29 36.26
C VAL A 694 -15.18 16.43 35.38
N ASN A 695 -14.13 17.09 35.87
CA ASN A 695 -12.85 17.22 35.15
C ASN A 695 -12.96 17.88 33.76
N ASN A 696 -13.97 18.71 33.51
CA ASN A 696 -14.11 19.42 32.25
C ASN A 696 -13.32 20.73 32.28
N THR A 697 -12.85 21.20 31.12
CA THR A 697 -12.09 22.45 31.00
C THR A 697 -12.75 23.39 30.00
N ALA A 698 -13.09 24.60 30.46
CA ALA A 698 -13.50 25.71 29.61
C ALA A 698 -12.40 26.78 29.60
N SER A 699 -11.93 27.20 28.42
CA SER A 699 -10.85 28.19 28.38
C SER A 699 -10.91 29.16 27.21
N GLY A 700 -10.75 30.45 27.51
CA GLY A 700 -10.61 31.49 26.50
C GLY A 700 -11.86 31.76 25.69
N ASN A 701 -13.04 31.32 26.15
CA ASN A 701 -14.32 31.60 25.50
C ASN A 701 -14.70 33.09 25.65
N LEU A 702 -15.50 33.61 24.72
CA LEU A 702 -15.85 35.02 24.67
C LEU A 702 -17.01 35.40 25.60
N GLU A 703 -17.74 34.43 26.15
CA GLU A 703 -18.63 34.61 27.30
C GLU A 703 -18.10 33.83 28.53
N ASP A 704 -18.93 33.01 29.16
CA ASP A 704 -18.60 32.31 30.40
C ASP A 704 -17.84 30.99 30.13
N GLY A 705 -17.14 30.52 31.17
CA GLY A 705 -16.58 29.17 31.11
C GLY A 705 -17.66 28.10 31.15
N PHE A 706 -18.55 28.21 32.13
CA PHE A 706 -19.70 27.34 32.35
C PHE A 706 -20.89 28.21 32.72
N ASP A 707 -21.91 28.24 31.87
CA ASP A 707 -23.16 28.94 32.10
C ASP A 707 -24.29 27.97 32.48
N PHE A 708 -25.16 28.41 33.38
CA PHE A 708 -26.33 27.70 33.88
C PHE A 708 -27.56 28.60 33.77
N ASP A 709 -28.24 28.45 32.64
CA ASP A 709 -29.35 29.28 32.17
C ASP A 709 -30.64 29.09 32.99
N ASP A 710 -30.82 27.95 33.68
CA ASP A 710 -31.95 27.63 34.56
C ASP A 710 -31.48 26.88 35.84
N ASP A 711 -32.40 26.22 36.55
CA ASP A 711 -32.16 25.62 37.87
C ASP A 711 -31.03 24.56 37.90
N PHE A 712 -30.11 24.71 38.84
CA PHE A 712 -29.24 23.61 39.29
C PHE A 712 -29.93 22.84 40.42
N ILE A 713 -30.60 21.74 40.07
CA ILE A 713 -31.47 20.98 40.97
C ILE A 713 -30.69 19.95 41.77
N SER A 714 -29.89 19.11 41.11
CA SER A 714 -29.13 18.03 41.75
C SER A 714 -27.98 17.53 40.86
N GLY A 715 -27.14 16.63 41.38
CA GLY A 715 -26.00 16.05 40.64
C GLY A 715 -24.66 16.33 41.30
N VAL A 716 -23.58 15.95 40.61
CA VAL A 716 -22.19 16.22 41.02
C VAL A 716 -21.53 17.07 39.94
N PHE A 717 -21.11 18.28 40.32
CA PHE A 717 -20.33 19.18 39.49
C PHE A 717 -18.98 19.43 40.16
N SER A 718 -17.93 18.71 39.75
CA SER A 718 -16.65 18.75 40.47
C SER A 718 -15.38 18.68 39.64
N ASN A 719 -14.31 19.30 40.14
CA ASN A 719 -13.01 19.35 39.46
C ASN A 719 -13.07 19.99 38.05
N ASN A 720 -14.09 20.78 37.76
CA ASN A 720 -14.17 21.52 36.52
C ASN A 720 -13.31 22.78 36.60
N THR A 721 -12.69 23.14 35.48
CA THR A 721 -11.69 24.20 35.39
C THR A 721 -12.11 25.22 34.35
N SER A 722 -12.21 26.48 34.76
CA SER A 722 -12.53 27.63 33.90
C SER A 722 -11.36 28.61 33.89
N ILE A 723 -10.77 28.86 32.71
CA ILE A 723 -9.53 29.64 32.58
C ILE A 723 -9.64 30.72 31.49
N GLY A 724 -9.51 31.98 31.88
CA GLY A 724 -9.26 33.07 30.94
C GLY A 724 -10.44 33.39 30.01
N ASN A 725 -11.67 33.10 30.43
CA ASN A 725 -12.87 33.47 29.69
C ASN A 725 -13.15 34.98 29.82
N ALA A 726 -13.85 35.55 28.84
CA ALA A 726 -14.08 37.00 28.78
C ALA A 726 -15.20 37.48 29.71
N PHE A 727 -16.00 36.57 30.26
CA PHE A 727 -16.93 36.85 31.36
C PHE A 727 -16.56 36.01 32.59
N ASN A 728 -17.53 35.44 33.28
CA ASN A 728 -17.40 34.68 34.51
C ASN A 728 -16.73 33.32 34.30
N GLY A 729 -16.18 32.79 35.38
CA GLY A 729 -15.65 31.44 35.40
C GLY A 729 -16.78 30.40 35.35
N PHE A 730 -17.75 30.58 36.25
CA PHE A 730 -18.99 29.83 36.36
C PHE A 730 -20.11 30.83 36.62
N ASP A 731 -21.18 30.82 35.83
CA ASP A 731 -22.37 31.66 36.02
C ASP A 731 -23.60 30.82 36.33
N PHE A 732 -24.14 30.99 37.53
CA PHE A 732 -25.41 30.40 37.94
C PHE A 732 -26.48 31.49 37.93
N ALA A 733 -27.03 31.75 36.73
CA ALA A 733 -28.05 32.78 36.49
C ALA A 733 -29.38 32.47 37.19
N ASN A 734 -29.62 31.20 37.53
CA ASN A 734 -30.83 30.72 38.17
C ASN A 734 -30.58 29.91 39.47
N PRO A 735 -31.63 29.62 40.26
CA PRO A 735 -31.47 29.08 41.61
C PRO A 735 -30.72 27.75 41.69
N ILE A 736 -29.75 27.71 42.61
CA ILE A 736 -29.16 26.46 43.07
C ILE A 736 -30.07 25.86 44.16
N GLN A 737 -30.63 24.68 43.88
CA GLN A 737 -31.56 23.98 44.77
C GLN A 737 -30.92 22.77 45.48
N GLY A 738 -29.87 22.17 44.92
CA GLY A 738 -29.29 20.96 45.48
C GLY A 738 -27.96 20.55 44.84
N GLY A 739 -27.58 19.28 45.05
CA GLY A 739 -26.37 18.69 44.46
C GLY A 739 -25.07 19.06 45.18
N THR A 740 -23.95 18.62 44.59
CA THR A 740 -22.59 18.85 45.09
C THR A 740 -21.79 19.61 44.05
N ILE A 741 -21.41 20.85 44.37
CA ILE A 741 -20.57 21.73 43.57
C ILE A 741 -19.24 21.89 44.32
N SER A 742 -18.22 21.14 43.93
CA SER A 742 -16.97 21.08 44.69
C SER A 742 -15.70 20.98 43.87
N GLN A 743 -14.60 21.48 44.44
CA GLN A 743 -13.26 21.36 43.82
C GLN A 743 -13.15 22.01 42.43
N ASN A 744 -14.07 22.91 42.07
CA ASN A 744 -14.01 23.62 40.80
C ASN A 744 -13.02 24.79 40.90
N SER A 745 -12.41 25.16 39.76
CA SER A 745 -11.38 26.21 39.71
C SER A 745 -11.69 27.25 38.66
N ALA A 746 -11.87 28.50 39.07
CA ALA A 746 -12.03 29.66 38.18
C ALA A 746 -10.77 30.53 38.23
N GLN A 747 -10.08 30.69 37.10
CA GLN A 747 -8.78 31.34 37.04
C GLN A 747 -8.69 32.38 35.92
N ASN A 748 -8.24 33.59 36.25
CA ASN A 748 -7.94 34.65 35.28
C ASN A 748 -9.10 35.02 34.34
N ASN A 749 -10.35 34.78 34.73
CA ASN A 749 -11.51 35.20 33.95
C ASN A 749 -11.69 36.72 34.06
N SER A 750 -12.26 37.36 33.03
CA SER A 750 -12.43 38.81 33.00
C SER A 750 -13.67 39.29 33.80
N GLY A 751 -14.60 38.38 34.10
CA GLY A 751 -15.71 38.54 35.04
C GLY A 751 -15.39 37.97 36.42
N ASN A 752 -16.40 37.45 37.10
CA ASN A 752 -16.30 36.85 38.42
C ASN A 752 -15.74 35.41 38.34
N GLY A 753 -15.18 34.90 39.43
CA GLY A 753 -14.83 33.49 39.52
C GLY A 753 -16.07 32.62 39.50
N PHE A 754 -16.99 32.91 40.42
CA PHE A 754 -18.34 32.32 40.50
C PHE A 754 -19.36 33.45 40.62
N GLU A 755 -20.26 33.57 39.65
CA GLU A 755 -21.49 34.37 39.73
C GLU A 755 -22.62 33.45 40.17
N ILE A 756 -23.36 33.83 41.22
CA ILE A 756 -24.47 33.04 41.76
C ILE A 756 -25.63 33.97 42.10
N ASP A 757 -26.75 33.86 41.38
CA ASP A 757 -27.94 34.66 41.68
C ASP A 757 -28.56 34.27 43.03
N VAL A 758 -28.87 32.99 43.23
CA VAL A 758 -29.47 32.57 44.50
C VAL A 758 -29.24 31.11 44.87
N PHE A 759 -28.86 30.90 46.13
CA PHE A 759 -29.11 29.62 46.79
C PHE A 759 -30.53 29.61 47.37
N SER A 760 -31.40 28.72 46.88
CA SER A 760 -32.81 28.73 47.28
C SER A 760 -33.02 28.52 48.79
N GLY A 761 -34.05 29.12 49.39
CA GLY A 761 -34.22 29.15 50.86
C GLY A 761 -34.40 27.78 51.56
N ALA A 762 -34.63 26.70 50.81
CA ALA A 762 -34.72 25.32 51.30
C ALA A 762 -33.77 24.37 50.53
N ASN A 763 -32.68 24.90 49.96
CA ASN A 763 -31.74 24.12 49.17
C ASN A 763 -31.06 23.02 49.99
N THR A 764 -30.59 21.99 49.29
CA THR A 764 -29.76 20.90 49.82
C THR A 764 -28.34 20.92 49.25
N ALA A 765 -27.92 22.05 48.70
CA ALA A 765 -26.68 22.17 47.95
C ALA A 765 -25.46 22.12 48.89
N THR A 766 -24.43 21.42 48.43
CA THR A 766 -23.09 21.48 49.01
C THR A 766 -22.20 22.28 48.06
N PHE A 767 -21.68 23.42 48.53
CA PHE A 767 -20.76 24.27 47.77
C PHE A 767 -19.44 24.39 48.53
N SER A 768 -18.45 23.56 48.17
CA SER A 768 -17.26 23.35 49.00
C SER A 768 -15.97 23.14 48.23
N GLU A 769 -14.85 23.57 48.79
CA GLU A 769 -13.50 23.36 48.23
C GLU A 769 -13.31 23.94 46.80
N ASN A 770 -14.16 24.87 46.38
CA ASN A 770 -13.98 25.58 45.12
C ASN A 770 -12.87 26.64 45.25
N SER A 771 -12.23 26.99 44.15
CA SER A 771 -11.14 27.97 44.10
C SER A 771 -11.39 29.05 43.05
N ALA A 772 -11.22 30.32 43.43
CA ALA A 772 -11.30 31.46 42.53
C ALA A 772 -9.99 32.26 42.60
N THR A 773 -9.23 32.36 41.51
CA THR A 773 -7.90 32.98 41.54
C THR A 773 -7.70 33.97 40.39
N ASN A 774 -7.26 35.19 40.73
CA ASN A 774 -6.90 36.24 39.76
C ASN A 774 -8.00 36.59 38.74
N ASN A 775 -9.28 36.39 39.06
CA ASN A 775 -10.37 36.87 38.21
C ASN A 775 -10.47 38.40 38.34
N ALA A 776 -10.81 39.10 37.25
CA ALA A 776 -10.86 40.56 37.27
C ALA A 776 -12.06 41.09 38.08
N GLY A 777 -13.15 40.33 38.17
CA GLY A 777 -14.29 40.55 39.06
C GLY A 777 -14.10 39.94 40.45
N SER A 778 -15.19 39.68 41.17
CA SER A 778 -15.20 39.02 42.48
C SER A 778 -14.75 37.55 42.38
N GLY A 779 -14.15 37.01 43.44
CA GLY A 779 -13.89 35.58 43.56
C GLY A 779 -15.21 34.81 43.61
N TYR A 780 -16.09 35.21 44.52
CA TYR A 780 -17.45 34.69 44.66
C TYR A 780 -18.45 35.84 44.78
N ASN A 781 -19.26 36.08 43.74
CA ASN A 781 -20.36 37.04 43.79
C ASN A 781 -21.68 36.29 44.00
N VAL A 782 -22.19 36.31 45.24
CA VAL A 782 -23.46 35.68 45.61
C VAL A 782 -24.50 36.76 45.88
N ILE A 783 -25.52 36.86 45.02
CA ILE A 783 -26.55 37.89 45.16
C ILE A 783 -27.43 37.60 46.38
N SER A 784 -27.86 36.34 46.59
CA SER A 784 -28.63 35.97 47.78
C SER A 784 -28.58 34.48 48.19
N GLY A 785 -28.97 34.21 49.44
CA GLY A 785 -29.03 32.84 49.98
C GLY A 785 -27.68 32.29 50.46
N THR A 786 -27.70 31.06 50.99
CA THR A 786 -26.50 30.32 51.40
C THR A 786 -26.68 28.83 51.11
N PRO A 787 -25.62 28.09 50.71
CA PRO A 787 -25.70 26.65 50.57
C PRO A 787 -25.95 25.96 51.91
N GLN A 788 -26.49 24.74 51.89
CA GLN A 788 -26.69 23.95 53.10
C GLN A 788 -25.36 23.55 53.77
N ASN A 789 -24.36 23.18 52.97
CA ASN A 789 -23.05 22.74 53.44
C ASN A 789 -21.91 23.40 52.64
N GLY A 790 -20.72 23.47 53.24
CA GLY A 790 -19.48 23.91 52.54
C GLY A 790 -19.06 25.36 52.75
N VAL A 791 -19.84 26.18 53.46
CA VAL A 791 -19.48 27.56 53.83
C VAL A 791 -18.10 27.61 54.52
N GLY A 792 -17.22 28.53 54.11
CA GLY A 792 -15.87 28.68 54.64
C GLY A 792 -14.85 27.62 54.20
N THR A 793 -15.18 26.75 53.25
CA THR A 793 -14.22 25.78 52.68
C THR A 793 -13.67 26.18 51.31
N ASN A 794 -14.25 27.20 50.68
CA ASN A 794 -13.82 27.72 49.39
C ASN A 794 -12.65 28.70 49.57
N THR A 795 -11.82 28.86 48.54
CA THR A 795 -10.60 29.67 48.60
C THR A 795 -10.53 30.68 47.45
N GLY A 796 -10.49 31.97 47.78
CA GLY A 796 -10.22 33.03 46.81
C GLY A 796 -8.84 33.64 47.01
N SER A 797 -8.19 34.05 45.92
CA SER A 797 -7.00 34.91 46.02
C SER A 797 -6.78 35.76 44.77
N GLY A 798 -6.51 37.05 44.99
CA GLY A 798 -6.09 37.95 43.91
C GLY A 798 -7.22 38.36 42.97
N ASN A 799 -8.47 38.09 43.33
CA ASN A 799 -9.63 38.57 42.59
C ASN A 799 -9.87 40.07 42.86
N GLY A 800 -10.71 40.72 42.06
CA GLY A 800 -11.09 42.13 42.24
C GLY A 800 -11.79 42.41 43.58
N SER A 801 -12.58 41.46 44.07
CA SER A 801 -13.28 41.50 45.37
C SER A 801 -13.67 40.09 45.84
N ASP A 802 -14.22 39.97 47.06
CA ASP A 802 -14.87 38.76 47.59
C ASP A 802 -14.07 37.46 47.43
N ASP A 803 -12.83 37.48 47.94
CA ASP A 803 -11.95 36.31 48.03
C ASP A 803 -12.40 35.28 49.09
N ASP A 804 -13.24 35.69 50.04
CA ASP A 804 -13.77 34.83 51.10
C ASP A 804 -15.24 34.49 50.81
N PHE A 805 -15.61 33.20 50.87
CA PHE A 805 -16.99 32.70 50.76
C PHE A 805 -17.59 32.26 52.10
#